data_AF-R9MIU7-F1
#
_entry.id   AF-R9MIU7-F1
#
_cell.length_a   1.000
_cell.length_b   1.000
_cell.length_c   1.000
_cell.angle_alpha   90.00
_cell.angle_beta   90.00
_cell.angle_gamma   90.00
#
_symmetry.space_group_name_H-M   'P 1'
#
loop_
_entity.id
_entity.type
_entity.pdbx_description
1 polymer ?
#
loop_
_entity_poly.entity_id
_entity_poly.type
_entity_poly.pdbx_seq_one_letter_code
_entity_poly.pdbx_strand_id
1 'polypeptide(L)'
;MKNIRIAAAVAFAAIALFIPCITVSAETVGETVSQNTAAELRAVQYENNETIGKLLAPSSYSATEKLNKKTEIFKRDGTPFDKITDEQVIKELNQDNIKVMSFEDSFAEVQAEIDVFIQKIIDNPNNPQIGADKYKDKILQNKEKLLLGLTYLNRLYDFNMGGHNLMDALLCESKPSKYITYPNFIGNVPDWLIYIGGIGGDKLKVSKNAAAFGFGSPFWPITDTESLDAFLEEYRKKWIPNTSMDEWFLQESPAFIVENSSAWDQKNAGIYRRLYDNPEFRSYILPLLTVSEDSIYMIANSATITFGIVDCYIDRNLKPDPARYGELREKFRQQMKQAAKQQSAFIDFWHRIATPEQKGNFSSNRVVLDSLRIDPDTTVQWSDKFGKNASQGVREFITPLNLYGSYMFADGMADGTGIRYYVSKALTERGLATYAHELTHILVSEAMLNGYGSRDGMLAEVYPRGLFEPYELNDPPAFNLNLIYDRLAVSDRYHNGQPERFQSEADLKDYMSGILDVVYTLDYAEADVILAKTPEEKKKWFHKLEQIEDSEVRDNKGQKTTGHNLDLIKELSLDEAKNLNTIDDLIRGNIIASRYEVDGTKTTGTVKKNGYYVVPLFSANYAGVQNDKGVSGDITIRRHAFELLAEYGYYGGMVPYISNQYKEAAAGDNTILSDKYILNKISGGTYKTMTDFKKAMFQRRIEKVNQLKPVTITWNNQTVTISSFDKLLQMMKDAVESDLKNVTATPEGANNIRAQKTQTELLKQQIFKAYLLQTNDFSNTIYGDLSPVEPPNPDVTDPEQPGNPGDSGTTPPGNSGDSETTPPGNPGDSGTTPPINPDAGTTPPGSGTTTPGTGTGNDETVVPDTGTSKPDTGTGKPDTGTTQPGASTVTVTPKLLICKVTVAKTSQTIRWNAVSSADGYDIYGAKSNGKYERIQTVSKKSVKWTHKKLKKGKSYKYYVQAYKEIGGKRVVIAKSLDVYSTTKGGKYGNASKVSAKKTRISVKSGKKVGLSVKATGKKLNKTAKKIRYVSSNPAVAKVSSKGVITGKKRGSCTVYCIAGNGVYKKVKVTTK
;
A
#
# COMPACT_ATOMS: atom_id res chain seq x y z
N MET A 1 21.41 -9.40 12.97
CA MET A 1 22.83 -9.87 12.95
C MET A 1 22.96 -11.05 13.92
N LYS A 2 22.11 -12.09 13.78
CA LYS A 2 22.13 -13.27 14.65
C LYS A 2 22.84 -14.51 14.04
N ASN A 3 23.37 -14.46 12.81
CA ASN A 3 24.22 -15.53 12.21
C ASN A 3 25.57 -15.76 12.93
N ILE A 4 25.77 -15.15 14.11
CA ILE A 4 26.87 -15.42 15.02
C ILE A 4 26.45 -16.46 16.10
N ARG A 5 25.17 -16.80 16.30
CA ARG A 5 24.77 -17.73 17.37
C ARG A 5 25.37 -19.15 17.24
N ILE A 6 25.42 -19.74 16.03
CA ILE A 6 26.10 -21.04 15.81
C ILE A 6 27.63 -20.94 15.93
N ALA A 7 28.22 -19.77 15.72
CA ALA A 7 29.67 -19.53 15.90
C ALA A 7 30.05 -19.05 17.31
N ALA A 8 29.08 -18.59 18.12
CA ALA A 8 29.29 -18.07 19.47
C ALA A 8 29.10 -19.13 20.55
N ALA A 9 28.41 -20.24 20.25
CA ALA A 9 28.38 -21.44 21.10
C ALA A 9 29.80 -21.97 21.42
N VAL A 10 30.79 -21.71 20.55
CA VAL A 10 32.21 -22.06 20.77
C VAL A 10 33.00 -20.92 21.44
N ALA A 11 32.46 -19.70 21.50
CA ALA A 11 33.17 -18.50 21.98
C ALA A 11 32.79 -18.06 23.40
N PHE A 12 31.56 -18.34 23.88
CA PHE A 12 31.14 -17.98 25.23
C PHE A 12 31.62 -18.95 26.32
N ALA A 13 32.05 -20.15 25.96
CA ALA A 13 32.71 -21.09 26.88
C ALA A 13 34.16 -20.68 27.28
N ALA A 14 34.69 -19.57 26.75
CA ALA A 14 36.13 -19.26 26.80
C ALA A 14 36.51 -17.96 27.55
N ILE A 15 35.57 -17.25 28.20
CA ILE A 15 35.87 -16.04 29.00
C ILE A 15 35.26 -16.13 30.41
N ALA A 16 35.69 -17.15 31.17
CA ALA A 16 35.47 -17.24 32.61
C ALA A 16 36.64 -17.91 33.38
N LEU A 17 37.81 -18.07 32.77
CA LEU A 17 38.97 -18.73 33.40
C LEU A 17 40.28 -17.99 33.10
N PHE A 18 40.73 -17.17 34.06
CA PHE A 18 42.16 -16.92 34.32
C PHE A 18 42.38 -16.32 35.72
N ILE A 19 42.15 -17.14 36.75
CA ILE A 19 42.87 -17.04 38.03
C ILE A 19 43.31 -18.48 38.37
N PRO A 20 44.61 -18.78 38.51
CA PRO A 20 45.05 -20.11 38.89
C PRO A 20 44.91 -20.28 40.41
N CYS A 21 43.90 -21.03 40.84
CA CYS A 21 43.87 -21.56 42.20
C CYS A 21 43.40 -23.02 42.14
N ILE A 22 44.26 -23.94 42.59
CA ILE A 22 43.86 -25.34 42.78
C ILE A 22 43.07 -25.39 44.08
N THR A 23 41.75 -25.30 43.95
CA THR A 23 40.79 -25.72 44.97
C THR A 23 39.78 -26.61 44.27
N VAL A 24 39.73 -27.89 44.65
CA VAL A 24 38.64 -28.79 44.25
C VAL A 24 37.36 -28.21 44.84
N SER A 25 36.54 -27.54 44.03
CA SER A 25 35.17 -27.22 44.41
C SER A 25 34.40 -28.53 44.51
N ALA A 26 33.66 -28.71 45.60
CA ALA A 26 32.68 -29.80 45.65
C ALA A 26 31.68 -29.61 44.50
N GLU A 27 31.38 -30.72 43.81
CA GLU A 27 30.36 -30.80 42.77
C GLU A 27 29.02 -30.30 43.30
N THR A 28 28.27 -29.49 42.54
CA THR A 28 26.99 -28.97 43.01
C THR A 28 25.91 -30.05 42.98
N VAL A 29 24.87 -29.90 43.80
CA VAL A 29 23.72 -30.83 43.77
C VAL A 29 23.07 -30.83 42.38
N GLY A 30 22.98 -29.67 41.73
CA GLY A 30 22.50 -29.55 40.36
C GLY A 30 23.39 -30.22 39.31
N GLU A 31 24.71 -30.15 39.46
CA GLU A 31 25.66 -30.84 38.56
C GLU A 31 25.51 -32.36 38.68
N THR A 32 25.49 -32.91 39.89
CA THR A 32 25.26 -34.35 40.11
C THR A 32 23.88 -34.80 39.61
N VAL A 33 22.82 -34.02 39.84
CA VAL A 33 21.46 -34.35 39.34
C VAL A 33 21.41 -34.29 37.81
N SER A 34 22.10 -33.32 37.20
CA SER A 34 22.21 -33.17 35.76
C SER A 34 22.87 -34.41 35.12
N GLN A 35 24.07 -34.79 35.58
CA GLN A 35 24.78 -35.98 35.11
C GLN A 35 23.92 -37.26 35.21
N ASN A 36 23.15 -37.41 36.29
CA ASN A 36 22.32 -38.59 36.55
C ASN A 36 20.97 -38.62 35.78
N THR A 37 20.56 -37.53 35.12
CA THR A 37 19.22 -37.44 34.48
C THR A 37 19.25 -37.06 33.00
N ALA A 38 20.31 -36.39 32.53
CA ALA A 38 20.35 -35.83 31.19
C ALA A 38 20.23 -36.85 30.05
N ALA A 39 20.79 -38.05 30.20
CA ALA A 39 20.69 -39.11 29.19
C ALA A 39 19.23 -39.57 28.99
N GLU A 40 18.49 -39.77 30.09
CA GLU A 40 17.07 -40.15 30.08
C GLU A 40 16.18 -39.03 29.52
N LEU A 41 16.51 -37.76 29.82
CA LEU A 41 15.80 -36.59 29.29
C LEU A 41 16.03 -36.41 27.78
N ARG A 42 17.25 -36.67 27.28
CA ARG A 42 17.57 -36.65 25.84
C ARG A 42 16.97 -37.82 25.06
N ALA A 43 16.68 -38.95 25.71
CA ALA A 43 16.05 -40.10 25.06
C ALA A 43 14.58 -39.86 24.69
N VAL A 44 13.87 -38.95 25.39
CA VAL A 44 12.46 -38.63 25.14
C VAL A 44 12.27 -38.06 23.72
N GLN A 45 11.41 -38.67 22.91
CA GLN A 45 11.11 -38.22 21.55
C GLN A 45 9.86 -37.34 21.53
N TYR A 46 9.93 -36.09 21.02
CA TYR A 46 8.77 -35.18 21.03
C TYR A 46 7.56 -35.72 20.24
N GLU A 47 7.72 -36.00 18.93
CA GLU A 47 6.58 -36.38 18.08
C GLU A 47 6.02 -37.78 18.34
N ASN A 48 6.86 -38.71 18.82
CA ASN A 48 6.57 -40.14 18.89
C ASN A 48 6.35 -40.68 20.31
N ASN A 49 6.46 -39.86 21.35
CA ASN A 49 6.18 -40.28 22.74
C ASN A 49 4.68 -40.19 23.03
N GLU A 50 4.04 -41.32 23.35
CA GLU A 50 2.61 -41.37 23.64
C GLU A 50 2.20 -40.54 24.86
N THR A 51 3.05 -40.42 25.87
CA THR A 51 2.80 -39.60 27.07
C THR A 51 2.76 -38.13 26.71
N ILE A 52 3.70 -37.64 25.88
CA ILE A 52 3.67 -36.27 25.33
C ILE A 52 2.40 -36.07 24.49
N GLY A 53 2.07 -37.01 23.59
CA GLY A 53 0.84 -36.93 22.80
C GLY A 53 -0.44 -36.86 23.65
N LYS A 54 -0.51 -37.61 24.75
CA LYS A 54 -1.62 -37.57 25.71
C LYS A 54 -1.64 -36.28 26.54
N LEU A 55 -0.48 -35.75 26.94
CA LEU A 55 -0.37 -34.47 27.69
C LEU A 55 -0.76 -33.25 26.83
N LEU A 56 -0.41 -33.28 25.54
CA LEU A 56 -0.68 -32.19 24.60
C LEU A 56 -2.04 -32.30 23.91
N ALA A 57 -2.72 -33.45 23.97
CA ALA A 57 -4.07 -33.61 23.43
C ALA A 57 -5.06 -32.57 24.02
N PRO A 58 -6.00 -32.04 23.22
CA PRO A 58 -7.11 -31.27 23.74
C PRO A 58 -8.07 -32.17 24.53
N SER A 59 -8.88 -31.56 25.39
CA SER A 59 -9.92 -32.24 26.18
C SER A 59 -10.94 -33.00 25.31
N SER A 60 -11.20 -32.50 24.10
CA SER A 60 -12.03 -33.16 23.09
C SER A 60 -11.73 -32.61 21.69
N TYR A 61 -12.08 -33.38 20.67
CA TYR A 61 -12.18 -32.92 19.28
C TYR A 61 -13.66 -32.82 18.89
N SER A 62 -14.02 -31.78 18.15
CA SER A 62 -15.36 -31.59 17.62
C SER A 62 -15.74 -32.69 16.62
N ALA A 63 -17.04 -32.90 16.41
CA ALA A 63 -17.55 -33.80 15.38
C ALA A 63 -17.02 -33.42 13.98
N THR A 64 -16.91 -32.12 13.70
CA THR A 64 -16.39 -31.58 12.43
C THR A 64 -14.90 -31.89 12.22
N GLU A 65 -14.05 -31.74 13.25
CA GLU A 65 -12.63 -32.13 13.16
C GLU A 65 -12.45 -33.62 12.91
N LYS A 66 -13.22 -34.46 13.63
CA LYS A 66 -13.25 -35.91 13.41
C LYS A 66 -13.70 -36.26 11.98
N LEU A 67 -14.78 -35.66 11.49
CA LEU A 67 -15.32 -35.88 10.16
C LEU A 67 -14.31 -35.46 9.06
N ASN A 68 -13.66 -34.32 9.24
CA ASN A 68 -12.65 -33.80 8.31
C ASN A 68 -11.42 -34.73 8.25
N LYS A 69 -10.87 -35.15 9.39
CA LYS A 69 -9.75 -36.11 9.42
C LYS A 69 -10.16 -37.48 8.85
N LYS A 70 -11.37 -37.95 9.13
CA LYS A 70 -11.90 -39.19 8.55
C LYS A 70 -12.03 -39.11 7.01
N THR A 71 -12.42 -37.94 6.49
CA THR A 71 -12.44 -37.65 5.05
C THR A 71 -11.03 -37.59 4.44
N GLU A 72 -10.06 -37.05 5.18
CA GLU A 72 -8.65 -37.02 4.77
C GLU A 72 -8.06 -38.43 4.67
N ILE A 73 -8.25 -39.28 5.70
CA ILE A 73 -7.82 -40.68 5.71
C ILE A 73 -8.47 -41.45 4.53
N PHE A 74 -9.78 -41.29 4.32
CA PHE A 74 -10.49 -41.87 3.17
C PHE A 74 -9.84 -41.47 1.83
N LYS A 75 -9.53 -40.18 1.63
CA LYS A 75 -8.91 -39.66 0.40
C LYS A 75 -7.45 -40.09 0.22
N ARG A 76 -6.69 -40.23 1.32
CA ARG A 76 -5.27 -40.58 1.33
C ARG A 76 -5.05 -42.07 1.08
N ASP A 77 -5.82 -42.91 1.78
CA ASP A 77 -5.55 -44.35 1.89
C ASP A 77 -6.58 -45.20 1.12
N GLY A 78 -7.66 -44.61 0.59
CA GLY A 78 -8.75 -45.33 -0.06
C GLY A 78 -9.59 -46.21 0.88
N THR A 79 -9.36 -46.13 2.19
CA THR A 79 -10.06 -46.95 3.19
C THR A 79 -11.53 -46.51 3.30
N PRO A 80 -12.52 -47.41 3.13
CA PRO A 80 -13.94 -47.05 3.19
C PRO A 80 -14.33 -46.31 4.47
N PHE A 81 -15.24 -45.34 4.35
CA PHE A 81 -15.59 -44.43 5.44
C PHE A 81 -16.20 -45.14 6.66
N ASP A 82 -16.88 -46.28 6.46
CA ASP A 82 -17.40 -47.13 7.55
C ASP A 82 -16.31 -47.91 8.29
N LYS A 83 -15.11 -48.07 7.71
CA LYS A 83 -13.98 -48.82 8.29
C LYS A 83 -13.00 -47.96 9.07
N ILE A 84 -13.02 -46.64 8.89
CA ILE A 84 -12.14 -45.73 9.63
C ILE A 84 -12.72 -45.50 11.04
N THR A 85 -12.03 -45.95 12.08
CA THR A 85 -12.50 -45.90 13.48
C THR A 85 -12.24 -44.52 14.12
N ASP A 86 -13.06 -44.18 15.12
CA ASP A 86 -12.85 -42.96 15.92
C ASP A 86 -11.48 -42.97 16.64
N GLU A 87 -10.99 -44.14 17.05
CA GLU A 87 -9.67 -44.31 17.66
C GLU A 87 -8.54 -43.96 16.68
N GLN A 88 -8.62 -44.40 15.42
CA GLN A 88 -7.66 -44.03 14.38
C GLN A 88 -7.70 -42.51 14.12
N VAL A 89 -8.90 -41.94 14.00
CA VAL A 89 -9.11 -40.51 13.79
C VAL A 89 -8.52 -39.69 14.93
N ILE A 90 -8.80 -40.04 16.19
CA ILE A 90 -8.26 -39.36 17.38
C ILE A 90 -6.73 -39.50 17.45
N LYS A 91 -6.17 -40.66 17.07
CA LYS A 91 -4.71 -40.87 17.02
C LYS A 91 -4.04 -39.93 16.01
N GLU A 92 -4.57 -39.82 14.79
CA GLU A 92 -4.02 -38.90 13.79
C GLU A 92 -4.25 -37.43 14.16
N LEU A 93 -5.41 -37.07 14.73
CA LEU A 93 -5.66 -35.72 15.25
C LEU A 93 -4.68 -35.35 16.37
N ASN A 94 -4.34 -36.28 17.27
CA ASN A 94 -3.32 -36.05 18.30
C ASN A 94 -1.93 -35.80 17.69
N GLN A 95 -1.56 -36.54 16.63
CA GLN A 95 -0.29 -36.32 15.92
C GLN A 95 -0.25 -34.97 15.19
N ASP A 96 -1.36 -34.50 14.63
CA ASP A 96 -1.45 -33.15 14.06
C ASP A 96 -1.42 -32.07 15.15
N ASN A 97 -2.11 -32.30 16.27
CA ASN A 97 -2.14 -31.35 17.38
C ASN A 97 -0.74 -31.16 18.01
N ILE A 98 0.09 -32.21 18.13
CA ILE A 98 1.51 -32.08 18.52
C ILE A 98 2.26 -31.06 17.63
N LYS A 99 1.92 -30.98 16.34
CA LYS A 99 2.49 -30.01 15.40
C LYS A 99 1.85 -28.62 15.51
N VAL A 100 0.54 -28.54 15.84
CA VAL A 100 -0.15 -27.28 16.19
C VAL A 100 0.53 -26.58 17.36
N MET A 101 1.03 -27.33 18.35
CA MET A 101 1.67 -26.74 19.54
C MET A 101 2.90 -25.90 19.22
N SER A 102 3.56 -26.09 18.07
CA SER A 102 4.74 -25.31 17.66
C SER A 102 5.93 -25.44 18.64
N PHE A 103 6.11 -26.63 19.24
CA PHE A 103 7.14 -26.93 20.24
C PHE A 103 8.32 -27.77 19.72
N GLU A 104 8.24 -28.33 18.51
CA GLU A 104 9.26 -29.24 17.92
C GLU A 104 10.70 -28.67 18.04
N ASP A 105 10.92 -27.47 17.48
CA ASP A 105 12.24 -26.83 17.47
C ASP A 105 12.70 -26.46 18.90
N SER A 106 11.82 -25.87 19.71
CA SER A 106 12.08 -25.52 21.13
C SER A 106 12.38 -26.72 22.03
N PHE A 107 11.75 -27.87 21.78
CA PHE A 107 11.98 -29.10 22.54
C PHE A 107 13.38 -29.64 22.26
N ALA A 108 13.80 -29.60 20.98
CA ALA A 108 15.15 -29.97 20.57
C ALA A 108 16.22 -29.03 21.16
N GLU A 109 15.97 -27.72 21.22
CA GLU A 109 16.87 -26.77 21.90
C GLU A 109 16.99 -27.06 23.41
N VAL A 110 15.87 -27.28 24.10
CA VAL A 110 15.85 -27.66 25.52
C VAL A 110 16.60 -28.97 25.78
N GLN A 111 16.48 -29.98 24.91
CA GLN A 111 17.21 -31.24 25.03
C GLN A 111 18.71 -31.12 24.75
N ALA A 112 19.11 -30.21 23.85
CA ALA A 112 20.52 -29.94 23.58
C ALA A 112 21.21 -29.37 24.84
N GLU A 113 20.59 -28.36 25.47
CA GLU A 113 21.13 -27.65 26.64
C GLU A 113 20.64 -28.20 27.99
N ILE A 114 20.05 -29.40 28.02
CA ILE A 114 19.38 -29.94 29.21
C ILE A 114 20.29 -30.02 30.44
N ASP A 115 21.59 -30.27 30.27
CA ASP A 115 22.54 -30.32 31.39
C ASP A 115 22.56 -28.99 32.17
N VAL A 116 22.57 -27.89 31.42
CA VAL A 116 22.60 -26.52 31.92
C VAL A 116 21.26 -26.15 32.55
N PHE A 117 20.15 -26.54 31.93
CA PHE A 117 18.82 -26.33 32.52
C PHE A 117 18.65 -27.07 33.84
N ILE A 118 19.00 -28.37 33.91
CA ILE A 118 18.89 -29.15 35.15
C ILE A 118 19.79 -28.58 36.25
N GLN A 119 21.05 -28.25 35.96
CA GLN A 119 21.92 -27.62 36.94
C GLN A 119 21.33 -26.30 37.45
N LYS A 120 20.93 -25.40 36.54
CA LYS A 120 20.36 -24.08 36.86
C LYS A 120 19.08 -24.17 37.70
N ILE A 121 18.13 -25.06 37.36
CA ILE A 121 16.86 -25.15 38.09
C ILE A 121 17.00 -25.86 39.44
N ILE A 122 18.03 -26.68 39.65
CA ILE A 122 18.27 -27.39 40.91
C ILE A 122 19.10 -26.56 41.88
N ASP A 123 20.16 -25.89 41.41
CA ASP A 123 21.01 -25.01 42.22
C ASP A 123 20.34 -23.65 42.54
N ASN A 124 19.08 -23.44 42.16
CA ASN A 124 18.32 -22.25 42.55
C ASN A 124 18.23 -22.15 44.10
N PRO A 125 18.64 -21.02 44.71
CA PRO A 125 18.71 -20.88 46.18
C PRO A 125 17.35 -20.94 46.89
N ASN A 126 16.24 -20.76 46.18
CA ASN A 126 14.88 -20.89 46.72
C ASN A 126 14.44 -22.36 46.87
N ASN A 127 15.19 -23.31 46.31
CA ASN A 127 14.86 -24.73 46.38
C ASN A 127 15.19 -25.34 47.77
N PRO A 128 14.39 -26.32 48.25
CA PRO A 128 14.68 -27.02 49.48
C PRO A 128 15.89 -27.95 49.31
N GLN A 129 16.76 -27.99 50.33
CA GLN A 129 18.02 -28.74 50.31
C GLN A 129 17.80 -30.23 50.64
N ILE A 130 17.17 -30.96 49.71
CA ILE A 130 16.66 -32.34 49.93
C ILE A 130 17.55 -33.47 49.39
N GLY A 131 18.70 -33.14 48.81
CA GLY A 131 19.69 -34.10 48.29
C GLY A 131 19.48 -34.54 46.84
N ALA A 132 20.56 -34.93 46.16
CA ALA A 132 20.58 -35.22 44.72
C ALA A 132 19.62 -36.35 44.32
N ASP A 133 19.60 -37.47 45.05
CA ASP A 133 18.76 -38.62 44.70
C ASP A 133 17.27 -38.29 44.64
N LYS A 134 16.75 -37.45 45.56
CA LYS A 134 15.33 -37.07 45.55
C LYS A 134 14.97 -36.19 44.35
N TYR A 135 15.89 -35.35 43.90
CA TYR A 135 15.69 -34.56 42.67
C TYR A 135 15.80 -35.42 41.43
N LYS A 136 16.79 -36.32 41.35
CA LYS A 136 16.93 -37.32 40.29
C LYS A 136 15.65 -38.14 40.13
N ASP A 137 15.15 -38.74 41.21
CA ASP A 137 13.95 -39.57 41.18
C ASP A 137 12.70 -38.76 40.76
N LYS A 138 12.53 -37.54 41.29
CA LYS A 138 11.44 -36.62 40.89
C LYS A 138 11.48 -36.28 39.40
N ILE A 139 12.67 -35.96 38.87
CA ILE A 139 12.89 -35.62 37.46
C ILE A 139 12.56 -36.82 36.58
N LEU A 140 13.13 -38.01 36.87
CA LEU A 140 12.93 -39.20 36.05
C LEU A 140 11.47 -39.68 36.04
N GLN A 141 10.76 -39.56 37.17
CA GLN A 141 9.32 -39.88 37.26
C GLN A 141 8.42 -38.90 36.48
N ASN A 142 8.90 -37.70 36.13
CA ASN A 142 8.11 -36.65 35.49
C ASN A 142 8.77 -36.09 34.23
N LYS A 143 9.68 -36.84 33.59
CA LYS A 143 10.59 -36.34 32.56
C LYS A 143 9.89 -35.67 31.38
N GLU A 144 8.78 -36.25 30.88
CA GLU A 144 7.97 -35.62 29.82
C GLU A 144 7.36 -34.29 30.25
N LYS A 145 6.80 -34.20 31.47
CA LYS A 145 6.21 -32.96 31.99
C LYS A 145 7.27 -31.89 32.22
N LEU A 146 8.43 -32.26 32.79
CA LEU A 146 9.53 -31.32 33.01
C LEU A 146 10.04 -30.75 31.67
N LEU A 147 10.24 -31.60 30.66
CA LEU A 147 10.65 -31.18 29.32
C LEU A 147 9.59 -30.29 28.66
N LEU A 148 8.30 -30.63 28.74
CA LEU A 148 7.23 -29.77 28.22
C LEU A 148 7.13 -28.43 28.94
N GLY A 149 7.35 -28.38 30.26
CA GLY A 149 7.41 -27.15 31.04
C GLY A 149 8.55 -26.23 30.60
N LEU A 150 9.77 -26.77 30.49
CA LEU A 150 10.94 -26.04 29.97
C LEU A 150 10.74 -25.59 28.51
N THR A 151 10.15 -26.45 27.68
CA THR A 151 9.87 -26.16 26.26
C THR A 151 8.85 -25.04 26.10
N TYR A 152 7.78 -25.03 26.91
CA TYR A 152 6.79 -23.94 26.93
C TYR A 152 7.45 -22.60 27.27
N LEU A 153 8.39 -22.60 28.22
CA LEU A 153 9.14 -21.40 28.59
C LEU A 153 10.10 -20.94 27.49
N ASN A 154 10.93 -21.82 26.94
CA ASN A 154 11.81 -21.48 25.81
C ASN A 154 10.98 -20.90 24.65
N ARG A 155 9.87 -21.56 24.30
CA ARG A 155 9.04 -21.17 23.16
C ARG A 155 8.41 -19.77 23.25
N LEU A 156 8.09 -19.31 24.46
CA LEU A 156 7.27 -18.10 24.69
C LEU A 156 7.95 -17.02 25.53
N TYR A 157 9.05 -17.33 26.22
CA TYR A 157 9.72 -16.43 27.17
C TYR A 157 11.25 -16.32 26.96
N ASP A 158 11.86 -17.04 25.99
CA ASP A 158 13.26 -16.82 25.60
C ASP A 158 13.43 -15.55 24.73
N PHE A 159 13.34 -14.39 25.38
CA PHE A 159 13.66 -13.09 24.79
C PHE A 159 14.27 -12.18 25.84
N ASN A 160 14.88 -11.07 25.39
CA ASN A 160 15.61 -10.16 26.26
C ASN A 160 14.83 -8.88 26.58
N MET A 161 15.13 -8.31 27.74
CA MET A 161 14.69 -6.99 28.13
C MET A 161 15.84 -6.32 28.89
N GLY A 162 16.37 -5.22 28.36
CA GLY A 162 17.55 -4.55 28.93
C GLY A 162 18.86 -5.34 28.87
N GLY A 163 18.91 -6.45 28.12
CA GLY A 163 20.04 -7.38 28.13
C GLY A 163 19.95 -8.50 29.18
N HIS A 164 18.85 -8.56 29.93
CA HIS A 164 18.48 -9.71 30.76
C HIS A 164 17.52 -10.62 29.99
N ASN A 165 17.63 -11.93 30.17
CA ASN A 165 16.73 -12.90 29.54
C ASN A 165 15.54 -13.20 30.47
N LEU A 166 14.32 -13.21 29.91
CA LEU A 166 13.10 -13.35 30.74
C LEU A 166 12.83 -14.79 31.18
N MET A 167 13.16 -15.80 30.36
CA MET A 167 13.12 -17.21 30.77
C MET A 167 14.11 -17.47 31.91
N ASP A 168 15.34 -16.95 31.83
CA ASP A 168 16.31 -17.05 32.92
C ASP A 168 15.79 -16.40 34.21
N ALA A 169 15.15 -15.24 34.13
CA ALA A 169 14.56 -14.59 35.31
C ALA A 169 13.41 -15.40 35.91
N LEU A 170 12.52 -15.99 35.08
CA LEU A 170 11.49 -16.91 35.56
C LEU A 170 12.11 -18.13 36.28
N LEU A 171 13.16 -18.72 35.74
CA LEU A 171 13.82 -19.89 36.34
C LEU A 171 14.64 -19.55 37.59
N CYS A 172 15.21 -18.34 37.71
CA CYS A 172 16.07 -17.95 38.82
C CYS A 172 15.32 -17.20 39.94
N GLU A 173 14.40 -16.31 39.59
CA GLU A 173 13.77 -15.37 40.52
C GLU A 173 12.37 -15.77 40.98
N SER A 174 11.77 -16.84 40.41
CA SER A 174 10.44 -17.30 40.80
C SER A 174 10.36 -17.66 42.29
N LYS A 175 9.24 -17.26 42.90
CA LYS A 175 8.90 -17.47 44.32
C LYS A 175 7.62 -18.30 44.39
N PRO A 176 7.68 -19.61 44.08
CA PRO A 176 6.50 -20.45 44.01
C PRO A 176 5.69 -20.40 45.31
N SER A 177 4.39 -20.21 45.13
CA SER A 177 3.45 -19.83 46.18
C SER A 177 3.06 -21.01 47.08
N LYS A 178 3.05 -20.75 48.39
CA LYS A 178 2.65 -21.76 49.41
C LYS A 178 1.15 -22.09 49.41
N TYR A 179 0.33 -21.45 48.58
CA TYR A 179 -1.13 -21.52 48.64
C TYR A 179 -1.78 -22.72 47.93
N ILE A 180 -1.02 -23.63 47.32
CA ILE A 180 -1.57 -24.89 46.80
C ILE A 180 -1.37 -26.00 47.83
N THR A 181 -2.47 -26.51 48.37
CA THR A 181 -2.49 -27.62 49.32
C THR A 181 -2.23 -28.98 48.68
N TYR A 182 -1.81 -29.93 49.52
CA TYR A 182 -1.49 -31.32 49.16
C TYR A 182 -2.59 -32.00 48.32
N PRO A 183 -2.27 -32.86 47.33
CA PRO A 183 -0.94 -33.41 47.03
C PRO A 183 -0.04 -32.56 46.11
N ASN A 184 -0.54 -31.47 45.53
CA ASN A 184 0.14 -30.74 44.46
C ASN A 184 0.91 -29.49 44.95
N PHE A 185 1.68 -29.62 46.02
CA PHE A 185 2.44 -28.49 46.57
C PHE A 185 3.50 -27.99 45.59
N ILE A 186 3.34 -26.77 45.10
CA ILE A 186 4.32 -26.11 44.22
C ILE A 186 5.37 -25.41 45.10
N GLY A 187 6.46 -26.12 45.42
CA GLY A 187 7.43 -25.67 46.42
C GLY A 187 8.80 -25.23 45.91
N ASN A 188 9.11 -25.46 44.63
CA ASN A 188 10.43 -25.24 44.04
C ASN A 188 10.33 -25.16 42.50
N VAL A 189 11.44 -24.86 41.82
CA VAL A 189 11.47 -24.68 40.37
C VAL A 189 11.08 -25.95 39.60
N PRO A 190 11.61 -27.16 39.92
CA PRO A 190 11.14 -28.40 39.31
C PRO A 190 9.63 -28.66 39.47
N ASP A 191 9.07 -28.42 40.67
CA ASP A 191 7.64 -28.66 40.92
C ASP A 191 6.73 -27.81 40.03
N TRP A 192 7.04 -26.52 39.83
CA TRP A 192 6.22 -25.67 38.98
C TRP A 192 6.41 -25.95 37.49
N LEU A 193 7.61 -26.34 37.05
CA LEU A 193 7.84 -26.78 35.67
C LEU A 193 7.07 -28.06 35.35
N ILE A 194 7.08 -29.05 36.26
CA ILE A 194 6.30 -30.29 36.15
C ILE A 194 4.79 -29.99 36.15
N TYR A 195 4.35 -29.02 36.97
CA TYR A 195 2.97 -28.54 36.95
C TYR A 195 2.62 -27.93 35.58
N ILE A 196 3.41 -26.97 35.07
CA ILE A 196 3.16 -26.32 33.77
C ILE A 196 3.13 -27.34 32.63
N GLY A 197 4.11 -28.23 32.50
CA GLY A 197 4.05 -29.29 31.47
C GLY A 197 2.96 -30.35 31.69
N GLY A 198 2.27 -30.31 32.84
CA GLY A 198 1.15 -31.17 33.19
C GLY A 198 -0.24 -30.52 33.13
N ILE A 199 -0.38 -29.23 32.78
CA ILE A 199 -1.69 -28.53 32.79
C ILE A 199 -2.67 -28.95 31.67
N GLY A 200 -2.18 -29.71 30.69
CA GLY A 200 -2.96 -30.21 29.55
C GLY A 200 -2.91 -29.33 28.29
N GLY A 201 -3.11 -29.98 27.14
CA GLY A 201 -2.95 -29.38 25.80
C GLY A 201 -3.66 -28.06 25.58
N ASP A 202 -4.94 -27.96 25.98
CA ASP A 202 -5.74 -26.76 25.77
C ASP A 202 -5.18 -25.51 26.44
N LYS A 203 -4.49 -25.66 27.59
CA LYS A 203 -3.86 -24.55 28.32
C LYS A 203 -2.43 -24.27 27.84
N LEU A 204 -1.73 -25.28 27.32
CA LEU A 204 -0.40 -25.15 26.71
C LEU A 204 -0.42 -24.55 25.30
N LYS A 205 -1.58 -24.46 24.63
CA LYS A 205 -1.70 -23.87 23.29
C LYS A 205 -1.10 -22.46 23.25
N VAL A 206 -0.25 -22.19 22.25
CA VAL A 206 0.35 -20.86 22.03
C VAL A 206 -0.72 -19.76 21.98
N SER A 207 -1.85 -19.98 21.30
CA SER A 207 -3.00 -19.06 21.28
C SER A 207 -3.64 -18.76 22.65
N LYS A 208 -3.27 -19.46 23.73
CA LYS A 208 -3.74 -19.24 25.10
C LYS A 208 -2.70 -18.60 26.03
N ASN A 209 -1.50 -18.24 25.55
CA ASN A 209 -0.41 -17.75 26.40
C ASN A 209 -0.78 -16.56 27.31
N ALA A 210 -1.53 -15.57 26.81
CA ALA A 210 -1.94 -14.42 27.63
C ALA A 210 -2.95 -14.79 28.73
N ALA A 211 -3.75 -15.85 28.51
CA ALA A 211 -4.67 -16.41 29.50
C ALA A 211 -3.97 -17.36 30.50
N ALA A 212 -2.64 -17.52 30.41
CA ALA A 212 -1.85 -18.21 31.42
C ALA A 212 -1.68 -17.40 32.71
N PHE A 213 -2.04 -16.10 32.70
CA PHE A 213 -1.91 -15.14 33.83
C PHE A 213 -3.27 -14.75 34.45
N GLY A 214 -3.24 -14.14 35.64
CA GLY A 214 -4.43 -13.74 36.41
C GLY A 214 -4.88 -14.77 37.46
N PHE A 215 -5.78 -14.37 38.38
CA PHE A 215 -6.17 -15.23 39.50
C PHE A 215 -6.72 -16.60 39.06
N GLY A 216 -6.17 -17.68 39.62
CA GLY A 216 -6.55 -19.06 39.29
C GLY A 216 -5.98 -19.60 37.96
N SER A 217 -5.19 -18.81 37.24
CA SER A 217 -4.48 -19.23 36.03
C SER A 217 -3.23 -20.09 36.34
N PRO A 218 -2.64 -20.77 35.33
CA PRO A 218 -1.41 -21.56 35.50
C PRO A 218 -0.18 -20.78 36.05
N PHE A 219 0.00 -19.49 35.71
CA PHE A 219 1.17 -18.71 36.16
C PHE A 219 0.93 -17.96 37.48
N TRP A 220 -0.31 -17.89 37.97
CA TRP A 220 -0.62 -17.26 39.26
C TRP A 220 0.23 -17.80 40.43
N PRO A 221 0.40 -19.12 40.62
CA PRO A 221 1.19 -19.66 41.74
C PRO A 221 2.70 -19.45 41.59
N ILE A 222 3.17 -18.95 40.43
CA ILE A 222 4.59 -18.82 40.06
C ILE A 222 5.03 -17.35 40.13
N THR A 223 4.15 -16.44 39.72
CA THR A 223 4.46 -15.01 39.53
C THR A 223 3.64 -14.07 40.41
N ASP A 224 2.47 -14.49 40.92
CA ASP A 224 1.52 -13.62 41.64
C ASP A 224 1.03 -12.40 40.81
N THR A 225 1.15 -12.46 39.47
CA THR A 225 0.82 -11.35 38.56
C THR A 225 -0.58 -11.48 37.97
N GLU A 226 -1.34 -10.39 38.02
CA GLU A 226 -2.74 -10.33 37.59
C GLU A 226 -2.93 -10.43 36.06
N SER A 227 -1.88 -10.18 35.27
CA SER A 227 -1.93 -10.25 33.80
C SER A 227 -0.53 -10.32 33.18
N LEU A 228 -0.48 -10.65 31.88
CA LEU A 228 0.75 -10.63 31.08
C LEU A 228 1.39 -9.22 30.99
N ASP A 229 0.59 -8.16 30.90
CA ASP A 229 1.07 -6.76 30.88
C ASP A 229 1.67 -6.37 32.24
N ALA A 230 1.00 -6.73 33.35
CA ALA A 230 1.54 -6.51 34.70
C ALA A 230 2.89 -7.22 34.91
N PHE A 231 3.01 -8.47 34.45
CA PHE A 231 4.23 -9.26 34.48
C PHE A 231 5.36 -8.60 33.66
N LEU A 232 5.10 -8.21 32.41
CA LEU A 232 6.11 -7.58 31.55
C LEU A 232 6.51 -6.18 32.07
N GLU A 233 5.56 -5.39 32.60
CA GLU A 233 5.84 -4.08 33.19
C GLU A 233 6.67 -4.17 34.48
N GLU A 234 6.57 -5.23 35.29
CA GLU A 234 7.43 -5.43 36.45
C GLU A 234 8.90 -5.48 36.03
N TYR A 235 9.23 -6.35 35.07
CA TYR A 235 10.58 -6.48 34.52
C TYR A 235 11.02 -5.23 33.75
N ARG A 236 10.11 -4.54 33.06
CA ARG A 236 10.43 -3.25 32.42
C ARG A 236 10.85 -2.21 33.43
N LYS A 237 10.08 -2.03 34.51
CA LYS A 237 10.39 -1.09 35.60
C LYS A 237 11.73 -1.44 36.26
N LYS A 238 12.02 -2.73 36.41
CA LYS A 238 13.26 -3.24 37.02
C LYS A 238 14.50 -3.04 36.14
N TRP A 239 14.44 -3.34 34.85
CA TRP A 239 15.62 -3.40 33.96
C TRP A 239 15.75 -2.23 32.98
N ILE A 240 14.65 -1.68 32.49
CA ILE A 240 14.62 -0.60 31.48
C ILE A 240 13.60 0.51 31.83
N PRO A 241 13.67 1.12 33.03
CA PRO A 241 12.64 2.04 33.53
C PRO A 241 12.37 3.25 32.62
N ASN A 242 13.36 3.66 31.81
CA ASN A 242 13.29 4.82 30.91
C ASN A 242 12.85 4.50 29.47
N THR A 243 12.50 3.24 29.16
CA THR A 243 12.03 2.79 27.84
C THR A 243 10.57 2.36 27.97
N SER A 244 9.70 2.77 27.04
CA SER A 244 8.28 2.34 27.01
C SER A 244 8.15 0.91 26.48
N MET A 245 7.00 0.26 26.71
CA MET A 245 6.78 -1.08 26.16
C MET A 245 6.73 -1.10 24.64
N ASP A 246 6.15 -0.08 23.99
CA ASP A 246 6.13 0.02 22.53
C ASP A 246 7.55 0.20 21.95
N GLU A 247 8.40 1.01 22.59
CA GLU A 247 9.78 1.17 22.15
C GLU A 247 10.59 -0.13 22.34
N TRP A 248 10.45 -0.80 23.49
CA TRP A 248 11.12 -2.08 23.73
C TRP A 248 10.64 -3.18 22.77
N PHE A 249 9.33 -3.32 22.57
CA PHE A 249 8.74 -4.36 21.74
C PHE A 249 9.20 -4.25 20.29
N LEU A 250 9.26 -3.02 19.75
CA LEU A 250 9.82 -2.73 18.43
C LEU A 250 11.34 -2.95 18.31
N GLN A 251 12.07 -2.99 19.44
CA GLN A 251 13.51 -3.23 19.48
C GLN A 251 13.88 -4.71 19.64
N GLU A 252 13.14 -5.46 20.47
CA GLU A 252 13.43 -6.87 20.76
C GLU A 252 12.78 -7.82 19.73
N SER A 253 11.57 -7.52 19.25
CA SER A 253 10.84 -8.39 18.31
C SER A 253 11.69 -8.73 17.07
N PRO A 254 11.92 -10.03 16.78
CA PRO A 254 12.63 -10.45 15.57
C PRO A 254 11.80 -10.32 14.29
N ALA A 255 10.47 -10.13 14.43
CA ALA A 255 9.56 -9.90 13.33
C ALA A 255 9.81 -8.55 12.65
N PHE A 256 9.44 -8.43 11.39
CA PHE A 256 9.47 -7.14 10.71
C PHE A 256 8.26 -6.30 11.05
N ILE A 257 8.40 -5.34 11.96
CA ILE A 257 7.30 -4.45 12.33
C ILE A 257 7.47 -3.08 11.65
N VAL A 258 6.42 -2.62 10.97
CA VAL A 258 6.28 -1.23 10.52
C VAL A 258 4.94 -0.68 11.01
N GLU A 259 4.99 0.14 12.05
CA GLU A 259 3.87 0.98 12.48
C GLU A 259 3.90 2.32 11.70
N ASN A 260 2.76 2.69 11.14
CA ASN A 260 2.55 3.95 10.41
C ASN A 260 1.13 4.49 10.70
N SER A 261 0.72 4.47 11.97
CA SER A 261 -0.54 5.07 12.43
C SER A 261 -0.60 6.57 12.11
N SER A 262 -1.81 7.05 11.81
CA SER A 262 -2.06 8.42 11.39
C SER A 262 -1.93 9.42 12.55
N ALA A 263 -1.53 10.65 12.26
CA ALA A 263 -1.37 11.69 13.30
C ALA A 263 -2.68 12.05 14.04
N TRP A 264 -3.84 11.79 13.46
CA TRP A 264 -5.15 11.99 14.10
C TRP A 264 -5.57 10.82 15.02
N ASP A 265 -4.94 9.64 14.89
CA ASP A 265 -5.25 8.46 15.69
C ASP A 265 -4.22 8.24 16.81
N GLN A 266 -4.27 9.11 17.81
CA GLN A 266 -3.43 8.96 19.01
C GLN A 266 -3.90 7.81 19.91
N LYS A 267 -5.10 7.26 19.70
CA LYS A 267 -5.65 6.14 20.48
C LYS A 267 -4.96 4.82 20.11
N ASN A 268 -4.69 4.60 18.82
CA ASN A 268 -4.02 3.40 18.32
C ASN A 268 -2.53 3.63 18.03
N ALA A 269 -1.91 4.58 18.74
CA ALA A 269 -0.46 4.80 18.72
C ALA A 269 0.25 3.90 19.74
N GLY A 270 1.29 3.18 19.30
CA GLY A 270 2.01 2.21 20.12
C GLY A 270 1.50 0.79 19.88
N ILE A 271 2.25 0.03 19.08
CA ILE A 271 1.84 -1.32 18.69
C ILE A 271 1.76 -2.34 19.83
N TYR A 272 2.59 -2.24 20.89
CA TYR A 272 2.49 -3.15 22.03
C TYR A 272 1.18 -2.91 22.76
N ARG A 273 0.88 -1.65 23.10
CA ARG A 273 -0.34 -1.33 23.83
C ARG A 273 -1.58 -1.67 23.01
N ARG A 274 -1.56 -1.41 21.71
CA ARG A 274 -2.63 -1.77 20.77
C ARG A 274 -2.88 -3.28 20.67
N LEU A 275 -1.83 -4.10 20.65
CA LEU A 275 -1.96 -5.57 20.69
C LEU A 275 -2.48 -6.05 22.04
N TYR A 276 -2.07 -5.42 23.14
CA TYR A 276 -2.52 -5.81 24.48
C TYR A 276 -3.97 -5.39 24.78
N ASP A 277 -4.39 -4.20 24.35
CA ASP A 277 -5.75 -3.72 24.61
C ASP A 277 -6.81 -4.47 23.80
N ASN A 278 -6.46 -5.05 22.64
CA ASN A 278 -7.34 -5.97 21.92
C ASN A 278 -7.27 -7.40 22.54
N PRO A 279 -8.35 -7.94 23.13
CA PRO A 279 -8.37 -9.29 23.69
C PRO A 279 -7.96 -10.40 22.70
N GLU A 280 -8.24 -10.21 21.41
CA GLU A 280 -7.89 -11.17 20.35
C GLU A 280 -6.37 -11.23 20.09
N PHE A 281 -5.65 -10.13 20.31
CA PHE A 281 -4.24 -9.99 19.94
C PHE A 281 -3.26 -10.10 21.12
N ARG A 282 -3.75 -10.13 22.36
CA ARG A 282 -2.91 -10.33 23.57
C ARG A 282 -1.98 -11.55 23.43
N SER A 283 -2.47 -12.63 22.84
CA SER A 283 -1.71 -13.86 22.63
C SER A 283 -0.67 -13.75 21.51
N TYR A 284 -0.62 -12.67 20.74
CA TYR A 284 0.34 -12.50 19.63
C TYR A 284 1.64 -11.86 20.12
N ILE A 285 1.63 -11.20 21.29
CA ILE A 285 2.77 -10.48 21.87
C ILE A 285 3.98 -11.42 22.10
N LEU A 286 3.78 -12.52 22.84
CA LEU A 286 4.87 -13.46 23.14
C LEU A 286 5.42 -14.14 21.87
N PRO A 287 4.59 -14.67 20.95
CA PRO A 287 5.08 -15.15 19.65
C PRO A 287 5.85 -14.10 18.85
N LEU A 288 5.41 -12.83 18.78
CA LEU A 288 6.15 -11.77 18.07
C LEU A 288 7.52 -11.47 18.70
N LEU A 289 7.74 -11.80 19.97
CA LEU A 289 9.05 -11.68 20.64
C LEU A 289 9.94 -12.92 20.41
N THR A 290 9.36 -14.11 20.13
CA THR A 290 10.09 -15.38 20.04
C THR A 290 10.17 -16.01 18.65
N VAL A 291 9.46 -15.50 17.63
CA VAL A 291 9.63 -15.93 16.23
C VAL A 291 11.07 -15.71 15.72
N SER A 292 11.49 -16.49 14.74
CA SER A 292 12.82 -16.38 14.12
C SER A 292 13.01 -15.11 13.30
N GLU A 293 14.26 -14.62 13.14
CA GLU A 293 14.58 -13.57 12.15
C GLU A 293 14.07 -14.02 10.75
N ASP A 294 13.40 -13.12 10.02
CA ASP A 294 12.93 -13.34 8.64
C ASP A 294 11.85 -14.43 8.49
N SER A 295 10.99 -14.59 9.51
CA SER A 295 9.80 -15.47 9.49
C SER A 295 8.50 -14.71 9.17
N ILE A 296 8.19 -13.69 9.98
CA ILE A 296 6.95 -12.91 9.98
C ILE A 296 7.23 -11.43 9.75
N TYR A 297 6.29 -10.76 9.10
CA TYR A 297 6.17 -9.31 9.09
C TYR A 297 4.79 -8.85 9.57
N MET A 298 4.75 -7.64 10.10
CA MET A 298 3.56 -6.92 10.52
C MET A 298 3.58 -5.48 10.00
N ILE A 299 2.46 -5.01 9.45
CA ILE A 299 2.22 -3.60 9.11
C ILE A 299 0.99 -3.13 9.88
N ALA A 300 1.12 -2.04 10.64
CA ALA A 300 0.03 -1.47 11.42
C ALA A 300 -0.23 -0.01 10.97
N ASN A 301 -1.49 0.31 10.68
CA ASN A 301 -1.98 1.67 10.44
C ASN A 301 -3.25 1.90 11.28
N SER A 302 -3.86 3.08 11.25
CA SER A 302 -5.02 3.46 12.09
C SER A 302 -6.21 2.50 12.01
N ALA A 303 -6.45 1.84 10.86
CA ALA A 303 -7.59 0.94 10.65
C ALA A 303 -7.23 -0.55 10.76
N THR A 304 -6.05 -0.96 10.30
CA THR A 304 -5.72 -2.38 10.11
C THR A 304 -4.38 -2.79 10.71
N ILE A 305 -4.28 -4.08 11.04
CA ILE A 305 -3.02 -4.76 11.37
C ILE A 305 -2.85 -5.94 10.39
N THR A 306 -1.89 -5.79 9.48
CA THR A 306 -1.52 -6.82 8.50
C THR A 306 -0.46 -7.75 9.08
N PHE A 307 -0.68 -9.06 8.98
CA PHE A 307 0.31 -10.11 9.28
C PHE A 307 0.61 -10.90 8.01
N GLY A 308 1.89 -11.23 7.78
CA GLY A 308 2.28 -12.04 6.62
C GLY A 308 3.62 -12.75 6.81
N ILE A 309 3.89 -13.74 5.96
CA ILE A 309 5.15 -14.49 5.96
C ILE A 309 6.19 -13.83 5.05
N VAL A 310 7.45 -13.80 5.48
CA VAL A 310 8.54 -13.21 4.68
C VAL A 310 8.84 -14.05 3.43
N ASP A 311 8.62 -15.36 3.51
CA ASP A 311 8.81 -16.31 2.41
C ASP A 311 7.90 -16.02 1.19
N CYS A 312 6.84 -15.21 1.34
CA CYS A 312 5.97 -14.75 0.25
C CYS A 312 6.70 -13.78 -0.73
N TYR A 313 7.75 -13.11 -0.24
CA TYR A 313 8.50 -12.09 -0.99
C TYR A 313 10.00 -12.41 -1.14
N ILE A 314 10.54 -13.31 -0.32
CA ILE A 314 11.95 -13.71 -0.35
C ILE A 314 12.03 -15.23 -0.40
N ASP A 315 12.52 -15.77 -1.51
CA ASP A 315 12.78 -17.21 -1.65
C ASP A 315 13.73 -17.70 -0.54
N ARG A 316 13.19 -18.51 0.38
CA ARG A 316 13.89 -19.14 1.50
C ARG A 316 15.08 -20.01 1.08
N ASN A 317 15.04 -20.57 -0.14
CA ASN A 317 16.14 -21.37 -0.67
C ASN A 317 17.39 -20.53 -0.97
N LEU A 318 17.30 -19.20 -0.91
CA LEU A 318 18.43 -18.27 -1.02
C LEU A 318 19.15 -18.00 0.31
N LYS A 319 18.68 -18.51 1.46
CA LYS A 319 19.39 -18.37 2.76
C LYS A 319 20.88 -18.79 2.71
N PRO A 320 21.30 -19.82 1.92
CA PRO A 320 22.72 -20.15 1.69
C PRO A 320 23.56 -19.14 0.88
N ASP A 321 22.96 -18.09 0.29
CA ASP A 321 23.65 -16.93 -0.29
C ASP A 321 23.33 -15.66 0.54
N PRO A 322 24.05 -15.41 1.65
CA PRO A 322 23.76 -14.29 2.55
C PRO A 322 23.88 -12.92 1.88
N ALA A 323 24.62 -12.80 0.78
CA ALA A 323 24.79 -11.54 0.06
C ALA A 323 23.56 -11.22 -0.78
N ARG A 324 23.04 -12.20 -1.54
CA ARG A 324 21.80 -12.06 -2.31
C ARG A 324 20.58 -11.97 -1.39
N TYR A 325 20.49 -12.83 -0.38
CA TYR A 325 19.42 -12.80 0.61
C TYR A 325 19.38 -11.44 1.34
N GLY A 326 20.54 -10.90 1.74
CA GLY A 326 20.64 -9.56 2.33
C GLY A 326 20.20 -8.41 1.41
N GLU A 327 20.40 -8.51 0.09
CA GLU A 327 19.88 -7.52 -0.87
C GLU A 327 18.35 -7.59 -0.98
N LEU A 328 17.78 -8.80 -1.03
CA LEU A 328 16.33 -9.00 -1.08
C LEU A 328 15.66 -8.56 0.24
N ARG A 329 16.28 -8.87 1.38
CA ARG A 329 15.84 -8.43 2.72
C ARG A 329 15.72 -6.92 2.83
N GLU A 330 16.67 -6.17 2.28
CA GLU A 330 16.60 -4.70 2.28
C GLU A 330 15.55 -4.16 1.29
N LYS A 331 15.36 -4.79 0.12
CA LYS A 331 14.27 -4.44 -0.80
C LYS A 331 12.90 -4.67 -0.18
N PHE A 332 12.71 -5.82 0.46
CA PHE A 332 11.49 -6.18 1.19
C PHE A 332 11.17 -5.16 2.30
N ARG A 333 12.17 -4.79 3.13
CA ARG A 333 12.02 -3.72 4.13
C ARG A 333 11.62 -2.37 3.54
N GLN A 334 12.06 -2.05 2.32
CA GLN A 334 11.66 -0.82 1.62
C GLN A 334 10.24 -0.93 1.07
N GLN A 335 9.89 -2.07 0.47
CA GLN A 335 8.55 -2.38 -0.04
C GLN A 335 7.50 -2.34 1.09
N MET A 336 7.77 -2.95 2.24
CA MET A 336 6.93 -2.86 3.44
C MET A 336 6.66 -1.42 3.87
N LYS A 337 7.71 -0.58 3.96
CA LYS A 337 7.55 0.83 4.35
C LYS A 337 6.75 1.63 3.34
N GLN A 338 6.88 1.29 2.06
CA GLN A 338 6.09 1.89 0.99
C GLN A 338 4.61 1.48 1.11
N ALA A 339 4.34 0.17 1.24
CA ALA A 339 2.99 -0.36 1.43
C ALA A 339 2.33 0.21 2.70
N ALA A 340 3.04 0.29 3.82
CA ALA A 340 2.55 0.90 5.06
C ALA A 340 2.12 2.37 4.86
N LYS A 341 2.97 3.18 4.20
CA LYS A 341 2.63 4.57 3.84
C LYS A 341 1.38 4.62 2.95
N GLN A 342 1.30 3.74 1.96
CA GLN A 342 0.22 3.72 0.97
C GLN A 342 -1.13 3.28 1.58
N GLN A 343 -1.17 2.17 2.31
CA GLN A 343 -2.34 1.74 3.09
C GLN A 343 -2.82 2.85 4.03
N SER A 344 -1.89 3.50 4.74
CA SER A 344 -2.23 4.63 5.63
C SER A 344 -2.78 5.83 4.86
N ALA A 345 -2.26 6.13 3.67
CA ALA A 345 -2.76 7.21 2.82
C ALA A 345 -4.20 6.97 2.34
N PHE A 346 -4.63 5.71 2.16
CA PHE A 346 -6.03 5.35 1.88
C PHE A 346 -6.94 5.63 3.09
N ILE A 347 -6.52 5.24 4.30
CA ILE A 347 -7.28 5.55 5.54
C ILE A 347 -7.32 7.07 5.78
N ASP A 348 -6.18 7.75 5.61
CA ASP A 348 -6.05 9.21 5.74
C ASP A 348 -6.83 9.98 4.67
N PHE A 349 -7.06 9.40 3.50
CA PHE A 349 -7.98 9.98 2.52
C PHE A 349 -9.40 9.90 3.06
N TRP A 350 -9.87 8.70 3.41
CA TRP A 350 -11.25 8.51 3.83
C TRP A 350 -11.60 9.25 5.12
N HIS A 351 -10.75 9.20 6.15
CA HIS A 351 -10.94 9.97 7.39
C HIS A 351 -11.00 11.49 7.15
N ARG A 352 -10.28 12.01 6.13
CA ARG A 352 -10.26 13.45 5.81
C ARG A 352 -11.52 13.91 5.08
N ILE A 353 -12.04 13.07 4.19
CA ILE A 353 -13.28 13.34 3.45
C ILE A 353 -14.52 13.09 4.31
N ALA A 354 -14.45 12.13 5.24
CA ALA A 354 -15.57 11.76 6.11
C ALA A 354 -16.17 12.94 6.90
N THR A 355 -17.49 12.89 7.07
CA THR A 355 -18.24 13.72 8.01
C THR A 355 -17.73 13.51 9.45
N PRO A 356 -17.89 14.50 10.36
CA PRO A 356 -17.42 14.38 11.75
C PRO A 356 -17.90 13.12 12.46
N GLU A 357 -19.13 12.69 12.19
CA GLU A 357 -19.81 11.55 12.80
C GLU A 357 -19.16 10.22 12.40
N GLN A 358 -18.71 10.10 11.15
CA GLN A 358 -18.19 8.85 10.60
C GLN A 358 -16.66 8.69 10.73
N LYS A 359 -15.94 9.72 11.19
CA LYS A 359 -14.47 9.67 11.37
C LYS A 359 -14.00 8.56 12.30
N GLY A 360 -14.80 8.21 13.32
CA GLY A 360 -14.48 7.14 14.26
C GLY A 360 -14.30 5.77 13.60
N ASN A 361 -15.01 5.49 12.50
CA ASN A 361 -15.04 4.18 11.85
C ASN A 361 -13.71 3.80 11.15
N PHE A 362 -12.84 4.79 10.94
CA PHE A 362 -11.50 4.62 10.35
C PHE A 362 -10.39 4.33 11.39
N SER A 363 -10.70 4.38 12.70
CA SER A 363 -9.82 3.91 13.78
C SER A 363 -10.27 2.51 14.21
N SER A 364 -9.49 1.46 13.90
CA SER A 364 -9.85 0.08 14.22
C SER A 364 -8.64 -0.86 14.29
N ASN A 365 -8.90 -2.13 14.64
CA ASN A 365 -7.91 -3.19 14.77
C ASN A 365 -8.16 -4.35 13.78
N ARG A 366 -8.71 -4.06 12.59
CA ARG A 366 -9.13 -5.09 11.63
C ARG A 366 -7.93 -5.90 11.15
N VAL A 367 -8.03 -7.23 11.23
CA VAL A 367 -6.96 -8.15 10.81
C VAL A 367 -6.84 -8.15 9.29
N VAL A 368 -5.61 -8.16 8.79
CA VAL A 368 -5.32 -8.44 7.38
C VAL A 368 -4.31 -9.58 7.32
N LEU A 369 -4.66 -10.71 6.71
CA LEU A 369 -3.78 -11.87 6.57
C LEU A 369 -3.28 -11.96 5.14
N ASP A 370 -1.99 -11.68 4.94
CA ASP A 370 -1.35 -11.81 3.62
C ASP A 370 -1.36 -13.27 3.12
N SER A 371 -1.10 -13.43 1.84
CA SER A 371 -0.96 -14.71 1.16
C SER A 371 0.12 -15.57 1.82
N LEU A 372 -0.19 -16.85 2.02
CA LEU A 372 0.79 -17.86 2.46
C LEU A 372 1.53 -18.49 1.27
N ARG A 373 1.54 -17.84 0.10
CA ARG A 373 2.35 -18.27 -1.05
C ARG A 373 3.84 -18.23 -0.71
N ILE A 374 4.60 -19.13 -1.33
CA ILE A 374 6.04 -19.31 -1.11
C ILE A 374 6.85 -19.47 -2.42
N ASP A 375 6.23 -19.17 -3.57
CA ASP A 375 6.79 -19.36 -4.91
C ASP A 375 7.38 -18.05 -5.52
N PRO A 376 8.54 -18.12 -6.20
CA PRO A 376 9.14 -17.04 -6.98
C PRO A 376 8.51 -16.87 -8.39
N ASP A 377 7.20 -16.66 -8.42
CA ASP A 377 6.39 -16.16 -9.54
C ASP A 377 6.17 -17.09 -10.77
N THR A 378 6.19 -18.43 -10.62
CA THR A 378 5.84 -19.36 -11.73
C THR A 378 4.80 -20.45 -11.43
N THR A 379 4.66 -20.88 -10.19
CA THR A 379 3.54 -21.77 -9.76
C THR A 379 2.86 -21.15 -8.52
N VAL A 380 1.61 -21.51 -8.21
CA VAL A 380 1.01 -21.11 -6.93
C VAL A 380 1.31 -22.20 -5.90
N GLN A 381 2.50 -22.16 -5.31
CA GLN A 381 2.80 -22.95 -4.12
C GLN A 381 2.29 -22.21 -2.88
N TRP A 382 1.24 -22.74 -2.25
CA TRP A 382 0.82 -22.36 -0.89
C TRP A 382 1.73 -23.05 0.13
N SER A 383 2.01 -22.40 1.26
CA SER A 383 2.69 -23.04 2.38
C SER A 383 1.80 -24.14 2.96
N ASP A 384 2.34 -25.34 3.13
CA ASP A 384 1.70 -26.36 3.95
C ASP A 384 1.52 -25.87 5.40
N LYS A 385 0.54 -26.45 6.12
CA LYS A 385 0.23 -26.09 7.51
C LYS A 385 1.32 -26.52 8.50
N PHE A 386 2.02 -27.63 8.21
CA PHE A 386 3.06 -28.26 9.02
C PHE A 386 4.15 -28.92 8.16
N GLY A 387 5.21 -29.41 8.80
CA GLY A 387 6.26 -30.22 8.17
C GLY A 387 7.21 -29.41 7.28
N LYS A 388 8.13 -30.11 6.60
CA LYS A 388 9.27 -29.53 5.85
C LYS A 388 8.90 -28.51 4.76
N ASN A 389 7.67 -28.56 4.26
CA ASN A 389 7.18 -27.68 3.21
C ASN A 389 6.56 -26.39 3.79
N ALA A 390 6.13 -26.38 5.05
CA ALA A 390 5.57 -25.20 5.68
C ALA A 390 6.61 -24.07 5.75
N SER A 391 6.17 -22.83 5.56
CA SER A 391 7.00 -21.65 5.86
C SER A 391 7.30 -21.60 7.35
N GLN A 392 8.47 -21.04 7.69
CA GLN A 392 8.88 -20.85 9.08
C GLN A 392 7.86 -20.00 9.84
N GLY A 393 7.38 -18.90 9.25
CA GLY A 393 6.32 -18.08 9.85
C GLY A 393 4.98 -18.81 9.96
N VAL A 394 4.70 -19.80 9.12
CA VAL A 394 3.49 -20.63 9.27
C VAL A 394 3.60 -21.55 10.49
N ARG A 395 4.72 -22.25 10.67
CA ARG A 395 4.95 -23.11 11.85
C ARG A 395 5.03 -22.31 13.15
N GLU A 396 5.69 -21.14 13.15
CA GLU A 396 6.00 -20.38 14.37
C GLU A 396 4.92 -19.37 14.78
N PHE A 397 4.01 -18.96 13.88
CA PHE A 397 3.05 -17.88 14.18
C PHE A 397 1.65 -18.16 13.64
N ILE A 398 1.50 -18.33 12.32
CA ILE A 398 0.18 -18.38 11.67
C ILE A 398 -0.64 -19.58 12.18
N THR A 399 -0.08 -20.80 12.14
CA THR A 399 -0.79 -21.99 12.60
C THR A 399 -1.04 -22.03 14.11
N PRO A 400 -0.04 -21.82 15.01
CA PRO A 400 -0.26 -21.87 16.47
C PRO A 400 -1.22 -20.80 17.02
N LEU A 401 -1.48 -19.73 16.25
CA LEU A 401 -2.46 -18.69 16.56
C LEU A 401 -3.81 -18.86 15.84
N ASN A 402 -4.03 -19.98 15.15
CA ASN A 402 -5.24 -20.30 14.38
C ASN A 402 -5.54 -19.35 13.19
N LEU A 403 -4.50 -18.74 12.59
CA LEU A 403 -4.59 -17.82 11.44
C LEU A 403 -4.36 -18.52 10.09
N TYR A 404 -4.22 -19.85 10.07
CA TYR A 404 -3.98 -20.62 8.86
C TYR A 404 -5.29 -20.87 8.10
N GLY A 405 -5.34 -20.43 6.83
CA GLY A 405 -6.42 -20.75 5.89
C GLY A 405 -5.93 -21.67 4.76
N SER A 406 -6.84 -22.51 4.27
CA SER A 406 -6.63 -23.27 3.03
C SER A 406 -6.63 -22.35 1.82
N TYR A 407 -5.85 -22.68 0.78
CA TYR A 407 -5.81 -21.89 -0.45
C TYR A 407 -7.17 -21.84 -1.17
N MET A 408 -7.55 -20.65 -1.63
CA MET A 408 -8.67 -20.40 -2.54
C MET A 408 -8.15 -19.70 -3.80
N PHE A 409 -8.74 -19.97 -4.97
CA PHE A 409 -8.41 -19.28 -6.22
C PHE A 409 -9.14 -17.92 -6.29
N ALA A 410 -8.71 -16.97 -5.46
CA ALA A 410 -9.17 -15.59 -5.43
C ALA A 410 -7.97 -14.64 -5.23
N ASP A 411 -8.07 -13.36 -5.57
CA ASP A 411 -7.01 -12.38 -5.27
C ASP A 411 -6.89 -12.20 -3.74
N GLY A 412 -8.01 -11.81 -3.14
CA GLY A 412 -8.30 -11.79 -1.73
C GLY A 412 -9.82 -11.78 -1.52
N MET A 413 -10.27 -11.64 -0.28
CA MET A 413 -11.67 -11.44 0.10
C MET A 413 -11.76 -10.79 1.48
N ALA A 414 -12.87 -10.11 1.76
CA ALA A 414 -13.30 -9.82 3.11
C ALA A 414 -13.52 -11.13 3.89
N ASP A 415 -12.93 -11.23 5.09
CA ASP A 415 -12.97 -12.40 5.97
C ASP A 415 -13.46 -11.94 7.36
N GLY A 416 -14.77 -12.08 7.57
CA GLY A 416 -15.47 -11.45 8.70
C GLY A 416 -15.35 -9.92 8.66
N THR A 417 -14.64 -9.35 9.65
CA THR A 417 -14.34 -7.91 9.73
C THR A 417 -12.96 -7.55 9.18
N GLY A 418 -12.20 -8.53 8.70
CA GLY A 418 -10.83 -8.42 8.20
C GLY A 418 -10.69 -8.74 6.71
N ILE A 419 -9.45 -8.92 6.25
CA ILE A 419 -9.12 -9.21 4.84
C ILE A 419 -8.19 -10.42 4.76
N ARG A 420 -8.46 -11.36 3.86
CA ARG A 420 -7.62 -12.53 3.55
C ARG A 420 -7.11 -12.47 2.11
N TYR A 421 -5.80 -12.54 1.93
CA TYR A 421 -5.18 -12.67 0.60
C TYR A 421 -4.90 -14.13 0.24
N TYR A 422 -5.01 -14.47 -1.05
CA TYR A 422 -4.60 -15.79 -1.58
C TYR A 422 -3.67 -15.68 -2.79
N VAL A 423 -4.16 -15.30 -3.97
CA VAL A 423 -3.34 -15.16 -5.18
C VAL A 423 -2.52 -13.88 -5.13
N SER A 424 -3.13 -12.76 -4.76
CA SER A 424 -2.46 -11.49 -4.60
C SER A 424 -1.60 -11.45 -3.33
N LYS A 425 -0.54 -10.63 -3.36
CA LYS A 425 0.44 -10.47 -2.26
C LYS A 425 0.34 -9.04 -1.76
N ALA A 426 -0.02 -8.81 -0.50
CA ALA A 426 -0.41 -7.51 0.08
C ALA A 426 0.58 -6.34 -0.13
N LEU A 427 1.87 -6.61 -0.38
CA LEU A 427 2.88 -5.59 -0.63
C LEU A 427 3.10 -5.25 -2.13
N THR A 428 2.38 -5.86 -3.06
CA THR A 428 2.47 -5.55 -4.51
C THR A 428 1.49 -4.46 -4.93
N GLU A 429 1.59 -3.97 -6.17
CA GLU A 429 0.65 -2.97 -6.72
C GLU A 429 -0.79 -3.53 -6.74
N ARG A 430 -1.01 -4.70 -7.36
CA ARG A 430 -2.27 -5.45 -7.26
C ARG A 430 -2.72 -5.70 -5.82
N GLY A 431 -1.80 -6.05 -4.91
CA GLY A 431 -2.12 -6.24 -3.49
C GLY A 431 -2.70 -5.00 -2.82
N LEU A 432 -2.24 -3.80 -3.19
CA LEU A 432 -2.80 -2.54 -2.72
C LEU A 432 -4.16 -2.21 -3.38
N ALA A 433 -4.40 -2.61 -4.64
CA ALA A 433 -5.74 -2.55 -5.24
C ALA A 433 -6.72 -3.43 -4.43
N THR A 434 -6.36 -4.70 -4.17
CA THR A 434 -7.14 -5.62 -3.35
C THR A 434 -7.37 -5.09 -1.93
N TYR A 435 -6.35 -4.49 -1.28
CA TYR A 435 -6.53 -3.83 0.02
C TYR A 435 -7.66 -2.80 0.02
N ALA A 436 -7.66 -1.92 -0.97
CA ALA A 436 -8.68 -0.88 -1.11
C ALA A 436 -10.05 -1.44 -1.54
N HIS A 437 -10.07 -2.50 -2.35
CA HIS A 437 -11.28 -3.22 -2.77
C HIS A 437 -11.98 -3.85 -1.55
N GLU A 438 -11.32 -4.75 -0.83
CA GLU A 438 -11.92 -5.46 0.31
C GLU A 438 -12.26 -4.51 1.47
N LEU A 439 -11.41 -3.51 1.74
CA LEU A 439 -11.70 -2.52 2.78
C LEU A 439 -12.86 -1.59 2.39
N THR A 440 -13.13 -1.40 1.09
CA THR A 440 -14.35 -0.72 0.63
C THR A 440 -15.58 -1.57 0.93
N HIS A 441 -15.58 -2.87 0.64
CA HIS A 441 -16.71 -3.76 1.02
C HIS A 441 -17.05 -3.65 2.51
N ILE A 442 -16.03 -3.61 3.38
CA ILE A 442 -16.20 -3.54 4.83
C ILE A 442 -16.71 -2.15 5.30
N LEU A 443 -16.25 -1.05 4.70
CA LEU A 443 -16.50 0.31 5.23
C LEU A 443 -17.54 1.12 4.44
N VAL A 444 -17.99 0.66 3.27
CA VAL A 444 -18.79 1.50 2.36
C VAL A 444 -20.11 1.95 2.97
N SER A 445 -20.91 1.01 3.50
CA SER A 445 -22.24 1.29 4.06
C SER A 445 -22.18 2.16 5.31
N GLU A 446 -21.29 1.83 6.25
CA GLU A 446 -21.22 2.46 7.58
C GLU A 446 -20.53 3.82 7.53
N ALA A 447 -19.45 3.97 6.73
CA ALA A 447 -18.58 5.14 6.79
C ALA A 447 -18.52 5.94 5.49
N MET A 448 -18.27 5.31 4.34
CA MET A 448 -18.05 6.05 3.08
C MET A 448 -19.35 6.70 2.57
N LEU A 449 -20.47 5.98 2.64
CA LEU A 449 -21.81 6.47 2.29
C LEU A 449 -22.52 7.23 3.44
N ASN A 450 -21.75 7.84 4.33
CA ASN A 450 -22.23 8.61 5.48
C ASN A 450 -23.18 7.85 6.44
N GLY A 451 -23.11 6.52 6.48
CA GLY A 451 -24.00 5.68 7.29
C GLY A 451 -25.39 5.43 6.70
N TYR A 452 -25.68 5.94 5.49
CA TYR A 452 -26.98 5.70 4.83
C TYR A 452 -27.13 4.29 4.24
N GLY A 453 -26.03 3.51 4.18
CA GLY A 453 -26.01 2.19 3.57
C GLY A 453 -26.07 2.18 2.04
N SER A 454 -25.71 1.04 1.46
CA SER A 454 -25.75 0.77 0.02
C SER A 454 -27.13 1.05 -0.60
N ARG A 455 -27.11 1.57 -1.82
CA ARG A 455 -28.29 1.79 -2.67
C ARG A 455 -29.15 0.54 -2.84
N ASP A 456 -30.45 0.66 -2.60
CA ASP A 456 -31.44 -0.38 -2.91
C ASP A 456 -31.35 -0.83 -4.39
N GLY A 457 -31.28 -2.14 -4.57
CA GLY A 457 -31.04 -2.82 -5.84
C GLY A 457 -29.58 -2.97 -6.24
N MET A 458 -28.62 -2.31 -5.58
CA MET A 458 -27.21 -2.39 -5.98
C MET A 458 -26.40 -3.32 -5.07
N LEU A 459 -25.78 -4.31 -5.70
CA LEU A 459 -25.01 -5.34 -5.02
C LEU A 459 -23.56 -4.88 -4.79
N ALA A 460 -22.83 -5.63 -3.95
CA ALA A 460 -21.61 -5.17 -3.29
C ALA A 460 -20.48 -4.70 -4.24
N GLU A 461 -20.34 -5.32 -5.41
CA GLU A 461 -19.23 -5.06 -6.36
C GLU A 461 -19.31 -3.71 -7.06
N VAL A 462 -20.46 -3.01 -7.01
CA VAL A 462 -20.58 -1.69 -7.64
C VAL A 462 -19.69 -0.63 -6.96
N TYR A 463 -19.38 -0.81 -5.68
CA TYR A 463 -18.67 0.17 -4.85
C TYR A 463 -17.14 0.07 -4.91
N PRO A 464 -16.50 -1.09 -4.71
CA PRO A 464 -15.06 -1.17 -4.91
C PRO A 464 -14.75 -1.07 -6.40
N ARG A 465 -15.26 -2.02 -7.20
CA ARG A 465 -14.88 -2.12 -8.60
C ARG A 465 -15.50 -0.99 -9.41
N GLY A 466 -14.65 -0.06 -9.85
CA GLY A 466 -15.04 1.05 -10.72
C GLY A 466 -15.44 2.36 -10.03
N LEU A 467 -15.49 2.42 -8.69
CA LEU A 467 -15.62 3.69 -7.95
C LEU A 467 -14.41 3.92 -7.01
N PHE A 468 -14.12 2.97 -6.11
CA PHE A 468 -13.14 3.19 -5.01
C PHE A 468 -11.90 2.28 -5.03
N GLU A 469 -11.88 1.18 -5.80
CA GLU A 469 -10.67 0.39 -6.09
C GLU A 469 -9.73 1.19 -7.00
N PRO A 470 -8.48 1.47 -6.60
CA PRO A 470 -7.55 2.27 -7.38
C PRO A 470 -6.84 1.43 -8.46
N TYR A 471 -6.84 1.93 -9.70
CA TYR A 471 -6.35 1.21 -10.88
C TYR A 471 -4.83 1.15 -11.00
N GLU A 472 -4.28 0.09 -11.59
CA GLU A 472 -2.86 -0.09 -11.89
C GLU A 472 -2.42 0.75 -13.11
N LEU A 473 -1.13 1.08 -13.24
CA LEU A 473 -0.64 1.93 -14.35
C LEU A 473 -0.87 1.34 -15.76
N ASN A 474 -0.99 0.01 -15.85
CA ASN A 474 -1.17 -0.71 -17.11
C ASN A 474 -2.65 -1.05 -17.41
N ASP A 475 -3.57 -0.77 -16.49
CA ASP A 475 -4.99 -1.02 -16.70
C ASP A 475 -5.55 -0.14 -17.83
N PRO A 476 -6.63 -0.58 -18.52
CA PRO A 476 -7.34 0.26 -19.49
C PRO A 476 -7.78 1.59 -18.86
N PRO A 477 -7.71 2.73 -19.60
CA PRO A 477 -8.04 4.03 -19.02
C PRO A 477 -9.52 4.12 -18.64
N ALA A 478 -9.80 4.11 -17.33
CA ALA A 478 -11.14 4.17 -16.77
C ALA A 478 -11.30 5.35 -15.80
N PHE A 479 -12.54 5.82 -15.61
CA PHE A 479 -12.89 6.76 -14.56
C PHE A 479 -12.55 6.12 -13.21
N ASN A 480 -11.66 6.75 -12.46
CA ASN A 480 -11.12 6.20 -11.24
C ASN A 480 -10.46 7.29 -10.38
N LEU A 481 -10.40 7.05 -9.08
CA LEU A 481 -9.67 7.86 -8.12
C LEU A 481 -8.47 7.06 -7.61
N ASN A 482 -7.26 7.63 -7.71
CA ASN A 482 -6.08 7.01 -7.09
C ASN A 482 -6.08 7.31 -5.59
N LEU A 483 -6.66 6.40 -4.81
CA LEU A 483 -6.82 6.53 -3.36
C LEU A 483 -5.71 5.87 -2.53
N ILE A 484 -4.74 5.18 -3.14
CA ILE A 484 -3.67 4.45 -2.41
C ILE A 484 -2.24 4.64 -2.95
N TYR A 485 -2.04 4.99 -4.22
CA TYR A 485 -0.71 4.94 -4.84
C TYR A 485 0.08 6.25 -4.77
N ASP A 486 1.35 6.17 -4.38
CA ASP A 486 2.33 7.27 -4.53
C ASP A 486 2.93 7.24 -5.95
N ARG A 487 2.27 7.96 -6.86
CA ARG A 487 2.60 8.10 -8.29
C ARG A 487 2.91 9.54 -8.67
N LEU A 488 3.21 10.43 -7.72
CA LEU A 488 3.45 11.85 -7.99
C LEU A 488 4.66 12.09 -8.93
N ALA A 489 5.60 11.16 -8.97
CA ALA A 489 6.76 11.16 -9.88
C ALA A 489 6.49 10.51 -11.25
N VAL A 490 5.33 9.87 -11.45
CA VAL A 490 4.91 9.22 -12.70
C VAL A 490 4.14 10.22 -13.54
N SER A 491 4.68 10.60 -14.69
CA SER A 491 4.01 11.50 -15.64
C SER A 491 3.05 10.79 -16.58
N ASP A 492 3.24 9.48 -16.79
CA ASP A 492 2.44 8.67 -17.69
C ASP A 492 1.32 7.96 -16.89
N ARG A 493 0.27 8.72 -16.55
CA ARG A 493 -0.86 8.26 -15.71
C ARG A 493 -2.19 8.94 -16.10
N TYR A 494 -3.31 8.32 -15.76
CA TYR A 494 -4.66 8.83 -16.02
C TYR A 494 -5.38 9.39 -14.77
N HIS A 495 -4.78 9.20 -13.59
CA HIS A 495 -5.41 9.50 -12.30
C HIS A 495 -4.48 10.39 -11.46
N ASN A 496 -5.00 11.03 -10.42
CA ASN A 496 -4.26 11.89 -9.50
C ASN A 496 -2.97 11.22 -8.99
N GLY A 497 -1.92 12.02 -8.76
CA GLY A 497 -0.60 11.49 -8.45
C GLY A 497 -0.50 10.78 -7.11
N GLN A 498 -1.31 11.19 -6.13
CA GLN A 498 -1.35 10.61 -4.79
C GLN A 498 -2.65 11.02 -4.08
N PRO A 499 -3.09 10.32 -3.02
CA PRO A 499 -4.35 10.62 -2.33
C PRO A 499 -4.39 12.02 -1.71
N GLU A 500 -3.22 12.56 -1.32
CA GLU A 500 -3.08 13.92 -0.78
C GLU A 500 -3.30 15.04 -1.83
N ARG A 501 -3.71 14.72 -3.07
CA ARG A 501 -4.36 15.70 -3.95
C ARG A 501 -5.66 16.21 -3.32
N PHE A 502 -6.37 15.36 -2.58
CA PHE A 502 -7.65 15.70 -1.96
C PHE A 502 -7.41 16.10 -0.49
N GLN A 503 -7.63 17.38 -0.18
CA GLN A 503 -7.56 17.90 1.20
C GLN A 503 -8.95 18.11 1.81
N SER A 504 -9.97 18.20 0.96
CA SER A 504 -11.37 18.45 1.28
C SER A 504 -12.29 17.70 0.31
N GLU A 505 -13.58 17.65 0.63
CA GLU A 505 -14.60 17.14 -0.28
C GLU A 505 -14.67 17.94 -1.59
N ALA A 506 -14.52 19.27 -1.52
CA ALA A 506 -14.48 20.16 -2.68
C ALA A 506 -13.34 19.80 -3.67
N ASP A 507 -12.20 19.29 -3.19
CA ASP A 507 -11.12 18.85 -4.07
C ASP A 507 -11.52 17.65 -4.96
N LEU A 508 -12.40 16.77 -4.49
CA LEU A 508 -12.92 15.65 -5.29
C LEU A 508 -13.83 16.18 -6.40
N LYS A 509 -14.71 17.12 -6.06
CA LYS A 509 -15.59 17.81 -6.99
C LYS A 509 -14.81 18.52 -8.09
N ASP A 510 -13.86 19.36 -7.72
CA ASP A 510 -13.05 20.15 -8.66
C ASP A 510 -12.18 19.25 -9.56
N TYR A 511 -11.60 18.20 -9.00
CA TYR A 511 -10.82 17.22 -9.75
C TYR A 511 -11.67 16.45 -10.78
N MET A 512 -12.85 15.95 -10.39
CA MET A 512 -13.74 15.23 -11.30
C MET A 512 -14.38 16.17 -12.34
N SER A 513 -14.63 17.42 -11.97
CA SER A 513 -15.05 18.47 -12.91
C SER A 513 -13.96 18.73 -13.96
N GLY A 514 -12.69 18.83 -13.56
CA GLY A 514 -11.56 18.96 -14.49
C GLY A 514 -11.37 17.73 -15.41
N ILE A 515 -11.65 16.52 -14.94
CA ILE A 515 -11.72 15.31 -15.78
C ILE A 515 -12.80 15.48 -16.85
N LEU A 516 -14.03 15.83 -16.46
CA LEU A 516 -15.15 15.93 -17.40
C LEU A 516 -15.07 17.13 -18.33
N ASP A 517 -14.44 18.23 -17.91
CA ASP A 517 -14.12 19.35 -18.80
C ASP A 517 -13.22 18.89 -19.96
N VAL A 518 -12.25 18.01 -19.71
CA VAL A 518 -11.45 17.40 -20.79
C VAL A 518 -12.25 16.35 -21.56
N VAL A 519 -12.88 15.38 -20.87
CA VAL A 519 -13.54 14.24 -21.53
C VAL A 519 -14.72 14.70 -22.40
N TYR A 520 -15.61 15.57 -21.91
CA TYR A 520 -16.73 16.06 -22.71
C TYR A 520 -16.28 16.95 -23.88
N THR A 521 -15.22 17.76 -23.74
CA THR A 521 -14.68 18.52 -24.88
C THR A 521 -14.09 17.59 -25.95
N LEU A 522 -13.44 16.49 -25.55
CA LEU A 522 -12.90 15.48 -26.48
C LEU A 522 -14.00 14.61 -27.11
N ASP A 523 -15.04 14.26 -26.36
CA ASP A 523 -16.22 13.55 -26.86
C ASP A 523 -17.03 14.44 -27.82
N TYR A 524 -17.16 15.74 -27.53
CA TYR A 524 -17.77 16.70 -28.47
C TYR A 524 -16.98 16.81 -29.78
N ALA A 525 -15.65 16.93 -29.73
CA ALA A 525 -14.82 16.96 -30.94
C ALA A 525 -14.91 15.66 -31.77
N GLU A 526 -15.10 14.50 -31.14
CA GLU A 526 -15.35 13.24 -31.84
C GLU A 526 -16.76 13.21 -32.47
N ALA A 527 -17.78 13.64 -31.71
CA ALA A 527 -19.16 13.72 -32.19
C ALA A 527 -19.29 14.64 -33.40
N ASP A 528 -18.71 15.84 -33.36
CA ASP A 528 -18.79 16.84 -34.42
C ASP A 528 -18.26 16.30 -35.77
N VAL A 529 -17.13 15.57 -35.73
CA VAL A 529 -16.57 14.88 -36.91
C VAL A 529 -17.50 13.79 -37.45
N ILE A 530 -18.07 12.95 -36.57
CA ILE A 530 -18.88 11.79 -36.98
C ILE A 530 -20.29 12.19 -37.41
N LEU A 531 -20.87 13.25 -36.83
CA LEU A 531 -22.20 13.74 -37.18
C LEU A 531 -22.26 14.24 -38.64
N ALA A 532 -21.12 14.62 -39.23
CA ALA A 532 -20.97 14.98 -40.64
C ALA A 532 -20.76 13.78 -41.60
N LYS A 533 -20.66 12.54 -41.11
CA LYS A 533 -20.41 11.31 -41.90
C LYS A 533 -21.71 10.66 -42.41
N THR A 534 -21.61 9.63 -43.27
CA THR A 534 -22.82 8.94 -43.78
C THR A 534 -23.54 8.14 -42.69
N PRO A 535 -24.83 7.79 -42.85
CA PRO A 535 -25.54 6.92 -41.90
C PRO A 535 -24.87 5.56 -41.67
N GLU A 536 -24.20 5.01 -42.68
CA GLU A 536 -23.45 3.75 -42.61
C GLU A 536 -22.19 3.91 -41.75
N GLU A 537 -21.45 5.01 -41.93
CA GLU A 537 -20.29 5.36 -41.09
C GLU A 537 -20.71 5.64 -39.64
N LYS A 538 -21.82 6.37 -39.43
CA LYS A 538 -22.43 6.60 -38.11
C LYS A 538 -22.83 5.28 -37.44
N LYS A 539 -23.50 4.38 -38.16
CA LYS A 539 -23.84 3.03 -37.67
C LYS A 539 -22.58 2.24 -37.29
N LYS A 540 -21.50 2.32 -38.08
CA LYS A 540 -20.24 1.65 -37.76
C LYS A 540 -19.56 2.23 -36.50
N TRP A 541 -19.69 3.53 -36.29
CA TRP A 541 -19.02 4.24 -35.20
C TRP A 541 -19.76 4.21 -33.86
N PHE A 542 -21.07 3.96 -33.86
CA PHE A 542 -21.93 4.11 -32.70
C PHE A 542 -22.75 2.86 -32.38
N HIS A 543 -22.86 2.56 -31.09
CA HIS A 543 -23.83 1.63 -30.51
C HIS A 543 -24.86 2.41 -29.68
N LYS A 544 -25.90 1.71 -29.26
CA LYS A 544 -26.96 2.23 -28.39
C LYS A 544 -26.92 1.54 -27.04
N LEU A 545 -27.02 2.33 -25.97
CA LEU A 545 -27.19 1.85 -24.60
C LEU A 545 -28.67 2.00 -24.22
N GLU A 546 -29.31 0.87 -23.92
CA GLU A 546 -30.70 0.81 -23.45
C GLU A 546 -30.73 0.24 -22.02
N GLN A 547 -31.90 0.30 -21.39
CA GLN A 547 -32.16 -0.28 -20.08
C GLN A 547 -33.22 -1.37 -20.22
N ILE A 548 -32.96 -2.55 -19.69
CA ILE A 548 -33.93 -3.65 -19.63
C ILE A 548 -34.19 -4.03 -18.18
N GLU A 549 -35.40 -4.46 -17.85
CA GLU A 549 -35.77 -4.88 -16.49
C GLU A 549 -34.99 -6.14 -16.08
N ASP A 550 -34.43 -6.14 -14.88
CA ASP A 550 -33.84 -7.32 -14.26
C ASP A 550 -34.96 -8.21 -13.70
N SER A 551 -35.15 -9.37 -14.33
CA SER A 551 -36.17 -10.34 -13.94
C SER A 551 -35.79 -11.17 -12.71
N GLU A 552 -34.51 -11.16 -12.31
CA GLU A 552 -34.04 -11.87 -11.13
C GLU A 552 -34.32 -11.08 -9.83
N VAL A 553 -34.67 -11.80 -8.76
CA VAL A 553 -34.80 -11.19 -7.43
C VAL A 553 -33.43 -10.68 -6.94
N ARG A 554 -33.43 -9.54 -6.25
CA ARG A 554 -32.25 -9.00 -5.54
C ARG A 554 -32.58 -8.95 -4.05
N ASP A 555 -31.68 -9.41 -3.19
CA ASP A 555 -31.92 -9.44 -1.74
C ASP A 555 -32.15 -8.04 -1.16
N ASN A 556 -31.55 -7.01 -1.77
CA ASN A 556 -31.72 -5.61 -1.41
C ASN A 556 -32.67 -4.83 -2.33
N LYS A 557 -33.71 -5.47 -2.89
CA LYS A 557 -34.67 -4.86 -3.85
C LYS A 557 -35.40 -3.57 -3.36
N GLY A 558 -35.37 -3.26 -2.06
CA GLY A 558 -36.10 -2.12 -1.52
C GLY A 558 -37.62 -2.37 -1.49
N GLN A 559 -38.42 -1.37 -1.86
CA GLN A 559 -39.88 -1.49 -1.86
C GLN A 559 -40.37 -2.54 -2.88
N LYS A 560 -41.46 -3.26 -2.59
CA LYS A 560 -41.99 -4.34 -3.44
C LYS A 560 -42.31 -3.92 -4.89
N THR A 561 -42.68 -2.66 -5.09
CA THR A 561 -43.02 -2.03 -6.38
C THR A 561 -41.80 -1.56 -7.18
N THR A 562 -40.59 -1.62 -6.62
CA THR A 562 -39.35 -1.21 -7.29
C THR A 562 -39.00 -2.18 -8.42
N GLY A 563 -38.66 -1.65 -9.59
CA GLY A 563 -38.11 -2.39 -10.72
C GLY A 563 -36.70 -1.89 -11.00
N HIS A 564 -35.71 -2.79 -11.00
CA HIS A 564 -34.31 -2.44 -11.29
C HIS A 564 -33.94 -2.88 -12.70
N ASN A 565 -32.97 -2.20 -13.32
CA ASN A 565 -32.58 -2.48 -14.68
C ASN A 565 -31.15 -3.05 -14.78
N LEU A 566 -30.85 -3.55 -15.98
CA LEU A 566 -29.54 -3.91 -16.50
C LEU A 566 -29.22 -3.02 -17.72
N ASP A 567 -27.94 -2.79 -18.01
CA ASP A 567 -27.55 -2.12 -19.25
C ASP A 567 -27.56 -3.11 -20.42
N LEU A 568 -28.20 -2.73 -21.52
CA LEU A 568 -28.18 -3.48 -22.79
C LEU A 568 -27.50 -2.65 -23.85
N ILE A 569 -26.42 -3.15 -24.45
CA ILE A 569 -25.71 -2.48 -25.54
C ILE A 569 -25.96 -3.22 -26.85
N LYS A 570 -26.40 -2.50 -27.89
CA LYS A 570 -26.69 -3.07 -29.22
C LYS A 570 -26.18 -2.18 -30.35
N GLU A 571 -26.00 -2.78 -31.53
CA GLU A 571 -25.76 -2.02 -32.76
C GLU A 571 -26.94 -1.09 -33.09
N LEU A 572 -26.66 0.00 -33.81
CA LEU A 572 -27.71 0.84 -34.39
C LEU A 572 -28.35 0.19 -35.62
N SER A 573 -29.65 0.45 -35.79
CA SER A 573 -30.29 0.36 -37.11
C SER A 573 -29.81 1.51 -38.00
N LEU A 574 -29.93 1.34 -39.33
CA LEU A 574 -29.55 2.40 -40.27
C LEU A 574 -30.47 3.63 -40.12
N ASP A 575 -31.73 3.44 -39.76
CA ASP A 575 -32.69 4.54 -39.57
C ASP A 575 -32.46 5.30 -38.26
N GLU A 576 -32.04 4.63 -37.18
CA GLU A 576 -31.52 5.34 -36.00
C GLU A 576 -30.30 6.20 -36.39
N ALA A 577 -29.35 5.64 -37.14
CA ALA A 577 -28.13 6.36 -37.55
C ALA A 577 -28.40 7.55 -38.50
N LYS A 578 -29.41 7.48 -39.38
CA LYS A 578 -29.88 8.62 -40.22
C LYS A 578 -30.35 9.81 -39.38
N ASN A 579 -30.94 9.55 -38.21
CA ASN A 579 -31.54 10.58 -37.36
C ASN A 579 -30.53 11.27 -36.42
N LEU A 580 -29.27 10.80 -36.37
CA LEU A 580 -28.22 11.41 -35.55
C LEU A 580 -27.58 12.59 -36.29
N ASN A 581 -28.00 13.82 -35.99
CA ASN A 581 -27.52 15.04 -36.67
C ASN A 581 -26.84 16.03 -35.72
N THR A 582 -27.16 15.98 -34.43
CA THR A 582 -26.63 16.86 -33.39
C THR A 582 -26.13 16.07 -32.17
N ILE A 583 -25.30 16.71 -31.33
CA ILE A 583 -24.90 16.14 -30.02
C ILE A 583 -26.13 15.80 -29.15
N ASP A 584 -27.17 16.63 -29.25
CA ASP A 584 -28.48 16.44 -28.63
C ASP A 584 -29.16 15.13 -29.06
N ASP A 585 -29.02 14.73 -30.33
CA ASP A 585 -29.55 13.45 -30.85
C ASP A 585 -28.75 12.26 -30.33
N LEU A 586 -27.42 12.40 -30.17
CA LEU A 586 -26.60 11.37 -29.55
C LEU A 586 -27.01 11.13 -28.09
N ILE A 587 -27.29 12.21 -27.34
CA ILE A 587 -27.71 12.11 -25.95
C ILE A 587 -29.12 11.52 -25.84
N ARG A 588 -30.10 12.05 -26.59
CA ARG A 588 -31.49 11.52 -26.61
C ARG A 588 -31.57 10.08 -27.13
N GLY A 589 -30.75 9.73 -28.11
CA GLY A 589 -30.66 8.39 -28.68
C GLY A 589 -29.97 7.36 -27.77
N ASN A 590 -29.40 7.81 -26.64
CA ASN A 590 -28.59 7.02 -25.74
C ASN A 590 -27.37 6.36 -26.42
N ILE A 591 -26.66 7.16 -27.21
CA ILE A 591 -25.57 6.71 -28.06
C ILE A 591 -24.26 6.58 -27.27
N ILE A 592 -23.48 5.54 -27.60
CA ILE A 592 -22.11 5.32 -27.13
C ILE A 592 -21.21 4.95 -28.32
N ALA A 593 -19.89 5.11 -28.20
CA ALA A 593 -18.96 4.66 -29.25
C ALA A 593 -18.99 3.12 -29.39
N SER A 594 -18.96 2.59 -30.63
CA SER A 594 -19.01 1.15 -30.93
C SER A 594 -17.78 0.36 -30.45
N ARG A 595 -16.74 1.06 -29.99
CA ARG A 595 -15.55 0.51 -29.34
C ARG A 595 -15.64 0.42 -27.82
N TYR A 596 -16.76 0.81 -27.21
CA TYR A 596 -16.96 0.70 -25.76
C TYR A 596 -16.99 -0.78 -25.34
N GLU A 597 -15.95 -1.24 -24.64
CA GLU A 597 -15.83 -2.63 -24.19
C GLU A 597 -16.68 -2.85 -22.92
N VAL A 598 -17.67 -3.75 -22.98
CA VAL A 598 -18.69 -3.96 -21.93
C VAL A 598 -18.62 -5.33 -21.25
N ASP A 599 -18.19 -6.37 -21.96
CA ASP A 599 -18.00 -7.73 -21.41
C ASP A 599 -16.68 -8.31 -21.95
N GLY A 600 -15.61 -8.16 -21.17
CA GLY A 600 -14.25 -8.51 -21.58
C GLY A 600 -13.75 -7.65 -22.74
N THR A 601 -13.92 -8.14 -23.98
CA THR A 601 -13.61 -7.41 -25.22
C THR A 601 -14.82 -7.18 -26.12
N LYS A 602 -16.00 -7.67 -25.71
CA LYS A 602 -17.24 -7.48 -26.47
C LYS A 602 -17.71 -6.04 -26.34
N THR A 603 -18.34 -5.54 -27.40
CA THR A 603 -18.86 -4.18 -27.48
C THR A 603 -20.39 -4.10 -27.54
N THR A 604 -21.06 -5.26 -27.46
CA THR A 604 -22.53 -5.41 -27.37
C THR A 604 -22.89 -6.52 -26.36
N GLY A 605 -24.15 -6.55 -25.95
CA GLY A 605 -24.71 -7.54 -25.01
C GLY A 605 -25.30 -6.91 -23.75
N THR A 606 -25.82 -7.76 -22.87
CA THR A 606 -26.36 -7.38 -21.56
C THR A 606 -25.26 -7.39 -20.50
N VAL A 607 -25.11 -6.28 -19.80
CA VAL A 607 -24.27 -6.13 -18.61
C VAL A 607 -25.04 -6.69 -17.42
N LYS A 608 -24.48 -7.69 -16.74
CA LYS A 608 -25.13 -8.29 -15.56
C LYS A 608 -25.01 -7.34 -14.35
N LYS A 609 -25.84 -7.53 -13.33
CA LYS A 609 -25.64 -6.87 -12.04
C LYS A 609 -24.39 -7.43 -11.33
N ASN A 610 -23.79 -6.64 -10.44
CA ASN A 610 -22.69 -7.07 -9.56
C ASN A 610 -21.45 -7.58 -10.32
N GLY A 611 -21.20 -7.05 -11.53
CA GLY A 611 -20.06 -7.48 -12.32
C GLY A 611 -18.90 -6.51 -12.22
N TYR A 612 -17.72 -6.98 -12.67
CA TYR A 612 -16.46 -6.29 -12.49
C TYR A 612 -16.20 -5.18 -13.54
N TYR A 613 -17.27 -4.46 -13.88
CA TYR A 613 -17.33 -3.46 -14.94
C TYR A 613 -16.74 -2.12 -14.51
N VAL A 614 -16.25 -1.35 -15.49
CA VAL A 614 -15.80 0.03 -15.30
C VAL A 614 -16.19 0.91 -16.47
N VAL A 615 -16.15 2.22 -16.25
CA VAL A 615 -16.45 3.24 -17.25
C VAL A 615 -15.14 3.69 -17.92
N PRO A 616 -14.91 3.45 -19.22
CA PRO A 616 -13.75 3.96 -19.94
C PRO A 616 -13.71 5.50 -19.96
N LEU A 617 -12.50 6.07 -19.96
CA LEU A 617 -12.30 7.53 -20.07
C LEU A 617 -12.51 8.08 -21.49
N PHE A 618 -12.25 7.26 -22.53
CA PHE A 618 -12.07 7.76 -23.90
C PHE A 618 -12.98 7.13 -24.96
N SER A 619 -13.65 6.03 -24.62
CA SER A 619 -14.79 5.51 -25.38
C SER A 619 -16.01 6.37 -25.04
N ALA A 620 -16.42 7.23 -25.97
CA ALA A 620 -17.43 8.27 -25.69
C ALA A 620 -18.77 7.64 -25.26
N ASN A 621 -19.38 8.23 -24.22
CA ASN A 621 -20.70 7.82 -23.72
C ASN A 621 -21.58 9.06 -23.57
N TYR A 622 -22.42 9.28 -24.58
CA TYR A 622 -23.35 10.41 -24.65
C TYR A 622 -24.65 10.11 -23.90
N ALA A 623 -24.93 8.86 -23.54
CA ALA A 623 -26.22 8.44 -23.01
C ALA A 623 -26.60 9.18 -21.71
N GLY A 624 -27.89 9.53 -21.62
CA GLY A 624 -28.55 10.12 -20.45
C GLY A 624 -29.69 9.22 -19.96
N VAL A 625 -29.53 7.90 -20.07
CA VAL A 625 -30.49 6.91 -19.57
C VAL A 625 -30.76 7.09 -18.07
N GLN A 626 -31.92 6.64 -17.60
CA GLN A 626 -32.23 6.53 -16.18
C GLN A 626 -33.32 5.47 -15.97
N ASN A 627 -33.44 4.97 -14.75
CA ASN A 627 -34.58 4.16 -14.36
C ASN A 627 -35.57 4.95 -13.49
N ASP A 628 -36.74 5.27 -14.04
CA ASP A 628 -37.84 5.92 -13.31
C ASP A 628 -38.44 5.05 -12.19
N LYS A 629 -38.20 3.73 -12.19
CA LYS A 629 -38.78 2.74 -11.27
C LYS A 629 -37.81 2.14 -10.25
N GLY A 630 -36.55 2.56 -10.22
CA GLY A 630 -35.54 2.00 -9.34
C GLY A 630 -34.15 2.46 -9.73
N VAL A 631 -33.21 1.52 -9.86
CA VAL A 631 -31.82 1.81 -10.23
C VAL A 631 -31.53 1.36 -11.66
N SER A 632 -30.77 2.18 -12.39
CA SER A 632 -30.15 1.82 -13.66
C SER A 632 -29.06 0.76 -13.52
N GLY A 633 -28.56 0.26 -14.65
CA GLY A 633 -27.54 -0.78 -14.70
C GLY A 633 -26.14 -0.37 -14.18
N ASP A 634 -25.31 -1.39 -14.00
CA ASP A 634 -23.97 -1.35 -13.37
C ASP A 634 -22.98 -0.35 -14.02
N ILE A 635 -23.02 -0.15 -15.35
CA ILE A 635 -22.17 0.83 -16.04
C ILE A 635 -22.78 2.24 -15.89
N THR A 636 -24.09 2.33 -16.07
CA THR A 636 -24.84 3.59 -16.04
C THR A 636 -24.74 4.26 -14.67
N ILE A 637 -24.96 3.53 -13.58
CA ILE A 637 -24.87 4.10 -12.23
C ILE A 637 -23.45 4.61 -11.92
N ARG A 638 -22.40 3.87 -12.31
CA ARG A 638 -21.00 4.30 -12.12
C ARG A 638 -20.70 5.56 -12.93
N ARG A 639 -21.21 5.67 -14.16
CA ARG A 639 -21.03 6.86 -15.01
C ARG A 639 -21.69 8.08 -14.37
N HIS A 640 -22.96 7.99 -13.97
CA HIS A 640 -23.67 9.10 -13.35
C HIS A 640 -23.12 9.46 -11.97
N ALA A 641 -22.62 8.50 -11.18
CA ALA A 641 -21.94 8.78 -9.92
C ALA A 641 -20.75 9.73 -10.10
N PHE A 642 -19.92 9.54 -11.13
CA PHE A 642 -18.83 10.46 -11.47
C PHE A 642 -19.32 11.79 -12.07
N GLU A 643 -20.38 11.80 -12.87
CA GLU A 643 -20.94 13.03 -13.44
C GLU A 643 -21.60 13.92 -12.38
N LEU A 644 -22.28 13.33 -11.39
CA LEU A 644 -22.85 14.02 -10.24
C LEU A 644 -21.76 14.43 -9.22
N LEU A 645 -20.67 13.66 -9.09
CA LEU A 645 -19.50 14.08 -8.30
C LEU A 645 -18.89 15.39 -8.84
N ALA A 646 -18.75 15.54 -10.15
CA ALA A 646 -18.21 16.76 -10.76
C ALA A 646 -19.11 17.99 -10.55
N GLU A 647 -20.42 17.82 -10.71
CA GLU A 647 -21.38 18.94 -10.64
C GLU A 647 -21.71 19.33 -9.19
N TYR A 648 -22.00 18.35 -8.33
CA TYR A 648 -22.57 18.56 -6.99
C TYR A 648 -21.67 18.07 -5.85
N GLY A 649 -20.55 17.41 -6.13
CA GLY A 649 -19.62 16.92 -5.12
C GLY A 649 -19.94 15.53 -4.58
N TYR A 650 -19.16 15.09 -3.58
CA TYR A 650 -19.27 13.77 -2.99
C TYR A 650 -20.56 13.64 -2.17
N TYR A 651 -20.80 14.54 -1.22
CA TYR A 651 -22.01 14.50 -0.38
C TYR A 651 -23.22 15.21 -0.99
N GLY A 652 -23.01 16.12 -1.96
CA GLY A 652 -24.10 16.76 -2.69
C GLY A 652 -24.59 15.96 -3.92
N GLY A 653 -23.74 15.13 -4.51
CA GLY A 653 -24.04 14.41 -5.76
C GLY A 653 -23.84 12.90 -5.70
N MET A 654 -22.60 12.45 -5.49
CA MET A 654 -22.25 11.02 -5.58
C MET A 654 -22.95 10.17 -4.52
N VAL A 655 -22.76 10.48 -3.23
CA VAL A 655 -23.32 9.71 -2.11
C VAL A 655 -24.84 9.65 -2.13
N PRO A 656 -25.61 10.75 -2.35
CA PRO A 656 -27.06 10.65 -2.45
C PRO A 656 -27.52 9.76 -3.62
N TYR A 657 -26.74 9.68 -4.70
CA TYR A 657 -27.04 8.83 -5.87
C TYR A 657 -26.74 7.34 -5.64
N ILE A 658 -25.62 7.02 -5.00
CA ILE A 658 -25.17 5.62 -4.77
C ILE A 658 -25.52 5.07 -3.38
N SER A 659 -26.37 5.75 -2.61
CA SER A 659 -26.81 5.29 -1.28
C SER A 659 -28.33 5.32 -1.12
N ASN A 660 -28.78 4.92 0.08
CA ASN A 660 -30.16 5.04 0.52
C ASN A 660 -30.49 6.37 1.24
N GLN A 661 -29.66 7.41 1.10
CA GLN A 661 -29.86 8.73 1.75
C GLN A 661 -31.28 9.32 1.61
N TYR A 662 -31.93 9.13 0.46
CA TYR A 662 -33.29 9.61 0.22
C TYR A 662 -34.38 8.52 0.31
N LYS A 663 -34.08 7.34 0.87
CA LYS A 663 -35.02 6.21 0.96
C LYS A 663 -36.26 6.52 1.80
N GLU A 664 -36.05 7.09 2.98
CA GLU A 664 -37.13 7.49 3.89
C GLU A 664 -37.94 8.66 3.30
N ALA A 665 -37.26 9.62 2.68
CA ALA A 665 -37.90 10.74 1.97
C ALA A 665 -38.79 10.24 0.81
N ALA A 666 -38.34 9.26 0.03
CA ALA A 666 -39.14 8.66 -1.04
C ALA A 666 -40.40 7.99 -0.49
N ALA A 667 -40.26 7.22 0.60
CA ALA A 667 -41.40 6.61 1.27
C ALA A 667 -42.41 7.65 1.81
N GLY A 668 -41.91 8.74 2.43
CA GLY A 668 -42.76 9.85 2.90
C GLY A 668 -43.47 10.61 1.79
N ASP A 669 -42.79 10.80 0.65
CA ASP A 669 -43.37 11.37 -0.59
C ASP A 669 -44.31 10.37 -1.33
N ASN A 670 -44.63 9.21 -0.72
CA ASN A 670 -45.42 8.11 -1.30
C ASN A 670 -44.92 7.64 -2.68
N THR A 671 -43.60 7.58 -2.84
CA THR A 671 -42.95 7.17 -4.09
C THR A 671 -41.82 6.17 -3.83
N ILE A 672 -41.28 5.66 -4.93
CA ILE A 672 -40.17 4.71 -4.96
C ILE A 672 -38.84 5.44 -5.11
N LEU A 673 -37.81 4.87 -4.50
CA LEU A 673 -36.46 5.39 -4.56
C LEU A 673 -35.85 5.09 -5.95
N SER A 674 -36.07 5.98 -6.91
CA SER A 674 -35.63 5.83 -8.30
C SER A 674 -34.55 6.85 -8.73
N ASP A 675 -33.83 6.60 -9.82
CA ASP A 675 -32.82 7.54 -10.36
C ASP A 675 -33.39 8.95 -10.54
N LYS A 676 -34.59 9.02 -11.11
CA LYS A 676 -35.34 10.27 -11.33
C LYS A 676 -35.63 11.02 -10.03
N TYR A 677 -36.04 10.29 -9.00
CA TYR A 677 -36.35 10.89 -7.70
C TYR A 677 -35.09 11.47 -7.06
N ILE A 678 -33.97 10.73 -7.07
CA ILE A 678 -32.69 11.27 -6.56
C ILE A 678 -32.26 12.50 -7.36
N LEU A 679 -32.24 12.41 -8.71
CA LEU A 679 -31.74 13.50 -9.56
C LEU A 679 -32.52 14.80 -9.30
N ASN A 680 -33.83 14.71 -9.09
CA ASN A 680 -34.65 15.83 -8.70
C ASN A 680 -34.22 16.42 -7.34
N LYS A 681 -34.02 15.57 -6.31
CA LYS A 681 -33.54 16.02 -4.98
C LYS A 681 -32.13 16.62 -5.01
N ILE A 682 -31.18 16.01 -5.74
CA ILE A 682 -29.81 16.53 -5.92
C ILE A 682 -29.81 17.88 -6.65
N SER A 683 -30.54 17.97 -7.77
CA SER A 683 -30.53 19.16 -8.63
C SER A 683 -31.48 20.27 -8.19
N GLY A 684 -32.23 20.09 -7.10
CA GLY A 684 -33.29 21.02 -6.68
C GLY A 684 -34.38 21.20 -7.75
N GLY A 685 -34.63 20.17 -8.56
CA GLY A 685 -35.55 20.22 -9.69
C GLY A 685 -35.02 20.91 -10.96
N THR A 686 -33.75 21.35 -10.99
CA THR A 686 -33.12 21.97 -12.18
C THR A 686 -33.13 21.02 -13.39
N TYR A 687 -32.96 19.71 -13.15
CA TYR A 687 -32.96 18.70 -14.19
C TYR A 687 -34.08 17.67 -13.95
N LYS A 688 -34.99 17.53 -14.93
CA LYS A 688 -36.12 16.57 -14.85
C LYS A 688 -35.70 15.15 -15.21
N THR A 689 -34.69 15.02 -16.07
CA THR A 689 -34.11 13.76 -16.51
C THR A 689 -32.59 13.84 -16.60
N MET A 690 -31.92 12.68 -16.56
CA MET A 690 -30.49 12.56 -16.75
C MET A 690 -30.08 12.98 -18.17
N THR A 691 -30.96 12.80 -19.16
CA THR A 691 -30.86 13.44 -20.49
C THR A 691 -30.73 14.95 -20.37
N ASP A 692 -31.64 15.66 -19.67
CA ASP A 692 -31.57 17.12 -19.53
C ASP A 692 -30.25 17.58 -18.87
N PHE A 693 -29.83 16.87 -17.82
CA PHE A 693 -28.56 17.08 -17.15
C PHE A 693 -27.38 16.91 -18.12
N LYS A 694 -27.32 15.77 -18.84
CA LYS A 694 -26.24 15.42 -19.78
C LYS A 694 -26.12 16.44 -20.91
N LYS A 695 -27.25 16.91 -21.46
CA LYS A 695 -27.29 17.99 -22.46
C LYS A 695 -26.71 19.30 -21.92
N ALA A 696 -27.13 19.73 -20.72
CA ALA A 696 -26.57 20.91 -20.09
C ALA A 696 -25.07 20.76 -19.77
N MET A 697 -24.63 19.56 -19.39
CA MET A 697 -23.22 19.28 -19.14
C MET A 697 -22.35 19.43 -20.39
N PHE A 698 -22.80 18.92 -21.55
CA PHE A 698 -22.10 19.14 -22.83
C PHE A 698 -22.13 20.61 -23.26
N GLN A 699 -23.30 21.25 -23.24
CA GLN A 699 -23.47 22.64 -23.68
C GLN A 699 -22.51 23.61 -22.98
N ARG A 700 -22.36 23.51 -21.65
CA ARG A 700 -21.43 24.34 -20.86
C ARG A 700 -19.95 24.19 -21.27
N ARG A 701 -19.56 23.07 -21.88
CA ARG A 701 -18.18 22.84 -22.41
C ARG A 701 -18.06 23.30 -23.85
N ILE A 702 -19.11 23.12 -24.66
CA ILE A 702 -19.20 23.64 -26.04
C ILE A 702 -19.04 25.18 -26.03
N GLU A 703 -19.71 25.88 -25.12
CA GLU A 703 -19.60 27.34 -24.92
C GLU A 703 -18.19 27.81 -24.52
N LYS A 704 -17.31 26.90 -24.07
CA LYS A 704 -15.96 27.20 -23.56
C LYS A 704 -14.83 26.67 -24.44
N VAL A 705 -15.11 26.07 -25.61
CA VAL A 705 -14.05 25.52 -26.48
C VAL A 705 -13.04 26.59 -26.92
N ASN A 706 -13.49 27.83 -27.12
CA ASN A 706 -12.64 28.97 -27.47
C ASN A 706 -11.81 29.52 -26.29
N GLN A 707 -12.02 29.00 -25.08
CA GLN A 707 -11.25 29.35 -23.88
C GLN A 707 -10.18 28.30 -23.54
N LEU A 708 -10.05 27.20 -24.30
CA LEU A 708 -9.08 26.14 -24.00
C LEU A 708 -7.63 26.66 -23.99
N LYS A 709 -6.92 26.45 -22.87
CA LYS A 709 -5.48 26.77 -22.75
C LYS A 709 -4.68 25.92 -23.74
N PRO A 710 -3.69 26.48 -24.44
CA PRO A 710 -2.81 25.69 -25.30
C PRO A 710 -2.12 24.54 -24.56
N VAL A 711 -2.14 23.36 -25.16
CA VAL A 711 -1.57 22.12 -24.59
C VAL A 711 -0.59 21.47 -25.56
N THR A 712 0.53 20.97 -25.06
CA THR A 712 1.57 20.32 -25.87
C THR A 712 1.60 18.81 -25.62
N ILE A 713 1.44 18.04 -26.69
CA ILE A 713 1.45 16.57 -26.68
C ILE A 713 2.60 16.00 -27.51
N THR A 714 2.87 14.70 -27.34
CA THR A 714 3.67 13.92 -28.30
C THR A 714 2.73 13.09 -29.16
N TRP A 715 2.64 13.40 -30.45
CA TRP A 715 1.76 12.74 -31.42
C TRP A 715 2.59 12.25 -32.60
N ASN A 716 2.47 10.96 -32.97
CA ASN A 716 3.23 10.34 -34.06
C ASN A 716 4.76 10.62 -34.01
N ASN A 717 5.35 10.54 -32.81
CA ASN A 717 6.75 10.88 -32.50
C ASN A 717 7.16 12.35 -32.73
N GLN A 718 6.21 13.25 -32.95
CA GLN A 718 6.41 14.69 -33.08
C GLN A 718 5.84 15.43 -31.86
N THR A 719 6.43 16.59 -31.53
CA THR A 719 5.88 17.48 -30.50
C THR A 719 4.87 18.43 -31.15
N VAL A 720 3.61 18.35 -30.74
CA VAL A 720 2.52 19.17 -31.29
C VAL A 720 1.89 20.00 -30.18
N THR A 721 1.81 21.31 -30.40
CA THR A 721 1.01 22.20 -29.54
C THR A 721 -0.35 22.44 -30.18
N ILE A 722 -1.41 22.05 -29.48
CA ILE A 722 -2.80 22.34 -29.79
C ILE A 722 -3.10 23.70 -29.15
N SER A 723 -3.41 24.70 -29.98
CA SER A 723 -3.55 26.11 -29.58
C SER A 723 -4.97 26.66 -29.69
N SER A 724 -5.89 25.90 -30.28
CA SER A 724 -7.30 26.25 -30.48
C SER A 724 -8.13 24.97 -30.61
N PHE A 725 -9.45 25.10 -30.51
CA PHE A 725 -10.37 23.99 -30.74
C PHE A 725 -10.34 23.49 -32.19
N ASP A 726 -10.23 24.38 -33.20
CA ASP A 726 -10.15 23.97 -34.61
C ASP A 726 -8.96 23.02 -34.87
N LYS A 727 -7.82 23.27 -34.21
CA LYS A 727 -6.65 22.41 -34.31
C LYS A 727 -6.86 21.06 -33.63
N LEU A 728 -7.59 21.03 -32.52
CA LEU A 728 -8.03 19.78 -31.89
C LEU A 728 -8.98 19.00 -32.83
N LEU A 729 -9.96 19.69 -33.42
CA LEU A 729 -10.96 19.11 -34.31
C LEU A 729 -10.32 18.51 -35.58
N GLN A 730 -9.35 19.19 -36.20
CA GLN A 730 -8.61 18.64 -37.33
C GLN A 730 -7.83 17.38 -36.95
N MET A 731 -7.14 17.38 -35.79
CA MET A 731 -6.42 16.18 -35.32
C MET A 731 -7.38 15.03 -34.98
N MET A 732 -8.56 15.33 -34.44
CA MET A 732 -9.61 14.36 -34.18
C MET A 732 -10.15 13.77 -35.49
N LYS A 733 -10.36 14.59 -36.52
CA LYS A 733 -10.78 14.16 -37.86
C LYS A 733 -9.80 13.16 -38.46
N ASP A 734 -8.50 13.45 -38.44
CA ASP A 734 -7.46 12.55 -38.96
C ASP A 734 -7.46 11.19 -38.23
N ALA A 735 -7.65 11.21 -36.90
CA ALA A 735 -7.71 10.02 -36.07
C ALA A 735 -8.97 9.17 -36.34
N VAL A 736 -10.13 9.82 -36.44
CA VAL A 736 -11.43 9.22 -36.77
C VAL A 736 -11.40 8.59 -38.17
N GLU A 737 -10.85 9.26 -39.18
CA GLU A 737 -10.77 8.74 -40.54
C GLU A 737 -9.83 7.53 -40.65
N SER A 738 -8.76 7.50 -39.84
CA SER A 738 -7.93 6.29 -39.69
C SER A 738 -8.71 5.13 -39.07
N ASP A 739 -9.46 5.36 -37.99
CA ASP A 739 -10.19 4.30 -37.29
C ASP A 739 -11.40 3.80 -38.10
N LEU A 740 -12.13 4.68 -38.80
CA LEU A 740 -13.20 4.30 -39.74
C LEU A 740 -12.69 3.35 -40.84
N LYS A 741 -11.43 3.49 -41.26
CA LYS A 741 -10.79 2.61 -42.22
C LYS A 741 -10.28 1.30 -41.61
N ASN A 742 -9.66 1.36 -40.42
CA ASN A 742 -8.85 0.26 -39.88
C ASN A 742 -9.54 -0.57 -38.79
N VAL A 743 -10.53 -0.03 -38.09
CA VAL A 743 -11.31 -0.74 -37.06
C VAL A 743 -12.47 -1.48 -37.71
N THR A 744 -12.65 -2.74 -37.37
CA THR A 744 -13.74 -3.61 -37.85
C THR A 744 -14.20 -4.55 -36.74
N ALA A 745 -15.52 -4.72 -36.61
CA ALA A 745 -16.11 -5.73 -35.74
C ALA A 745 -15.69 -7.14 -36.21
N THR A 746 -15.48 -8.04 -35.24
CA THR A 746 -15.20 -9.47 -35.46
C THR A 746 -16.47 -10.30 -35.24
N PRO A 747 -16.57 -11.53 -35.77
CA PRO A 747 -17.74 -12.39 -35.57
C PRO A 747 -18.10 -12.66 -34.10
N GLU A 748 -17.14 -12.54 -33.19
CA GLU A 748 -17.29 -12.77 -31.76
C GLU A 748 -17.84 -11.55 -30.99
N GLY A 749 -18.21 -10.47 -31.69
CA GLY A 749 -18.77 -9.25 -31.09
C GLY A 749 -17.75 -8.32 -30.44
N ALA A 750 -16.46 -8.48 -30.78
CA ALA A 750 -15.36 -7.61 -30.39
C ALA A 750 -14.89 -6.74 -31.58
N ASN A 751 -13.93 -5.85 -31.37
CA ASN A 751 -13.23 -5.16 -32.47
C ASN A 751 -11.83 -5.78 -32.70
N ASN A 752 -11.38 -5.78 -33.96
CA ASN A 752 -10.03 -6.20 -34.35
C ASN A 752 -8.90 -5.40 -33.66
N ILE A 753 -9.20 -4.17 -33.24
CA ILE A 753 -8.32 -3.26 -32.50
C ILE A 753 -9.02 -2.93 -31.18
N ARG A 754 -8.36 -3.23 -30.05
CA ARG A 754 -8.82 -2.88 -28.69
C ARG A 754 -9.00 -1.36 -28.55
N ALA A 755 -10.01 -0.92 -27.80
CA ALA A 755 -10.43 0.48 -27.73
C ALA A 755 -9.27 1.46 -27.48
N GLN A 756 -8.45 1.17 -26.47
CA GLN A 756 -7.29 1.94 -26.02
C GLN A 756 -6.10 1.95 -27.01
N LYS A 757 -6.21 1.26 -28.15
CA LYS A 757 -5.22 1.22 -29.25
C LYS A 757 -5.72 1.87 -30.56
N THR A 758 -6.99 2.28 -30.61
CA THR A 758 -7.53 3.11 -31.72
C THR A 758 -6.82 4.47 -31.77
N GLN A 759 -6.71 5.09 -32.95
CA GLN A 759 -6.06 6.40 -33.08
C GLN A 759 -6.82 7.48 -32.30
N THR A 760 -8.14 7.42 -32.30
CA THR A 760 -9.03 8.33 -31.57
C THR A 760 -8.73 8.29 -30.08
N GLU A 761 -8.69 7.11 -29.47
CA GLU A 761 -8.38 7.03 -28.04
C GLU A 761 -6.91 7.31 -27.73
N LEU A 762 -5.97 6.97 -28.61
CA LEU A 762 -4.56 7.35 -28.43
C LEU A 762 -4.40 8.88 -28.43
N LEU A 763 -5.13 9.61 -29.28
CA LEU A 763 -5.13 11.07 -29.30
C LEU A 763 -5.71 11.63 -27.99
N LYS A 764 -6.90 11.14 -27.59
CA LYS A 764 -7.53 11.53 -26.31
C LYS A 764 -6.63 11.25 -25.11
N GLN A 765 -5.98 10.08 -25.06
CA GLN A 765 -5.01 9.71 -24.01
C GLN A 765 -3.86 10.72 -23.91
N GLN A 766 -3.28 11.15 -25.04
CA GLN A 766 -2.17 12.12 -25.03
C GLN A 766 -2.61 13.49 -24.55
N ILE A 767 -3.75 13.98 -25.02
CA ILE A 767 -4.31 15.30 -24.63
C ILE A 767 -4.68 15.31 -23.15
N PHE A 768 -5.37 14.27 -22.68
CA PHE A 768 -5.78 14.14 -21.29
C PHE A 768 -4.58 14.10 -20.34
N LYS A 769 -3.55 13.29 -20.63
CA LYS A 769 -2.31 13.25 -19.83
C LYS A 769 -1.62 14.60 -19.78
N ALA A 770 -1.56 15.32 -20.90
CA ALA A 770 -0.94 16.63 -20.96
C ALA A 770 -1.71 17.67 -20.12
N TYR A 771 -3.04 17.71 -20.19
CA TYR A 771 -3.85 18.57 -19.32
C TYR A 771 -3.76 18.19 -17.85
N LEU A 772 -3.81 16.91 -17.49
CA LEU A 772 -3.65 16.42 -16.11
C LEU A 772 -2.33 16.93 -15.49
N LEU A 773 -1.23 16.91 -16.25
CA LEU A 773 0.06 17.44 -15.79
C LEU A 773 0.12 18.97 -15.80
N GLN A 774 -0.40 19.63 -16.84
CA GLN A 774 -0.40 21.10 -16.99
C GLN A 774 -1.21 21.79 -15.90
N THR A 775 -2.33 21.18 -15.49
CA THR A 775 -3.24 21.69 -14.44
C THR A 775 -2.82 21.33 -13.02
N ASN A 776 -1.72 20.57 -12.85
CA ASN A 776 -1.32 19.97 -11.57
C ASN A 776 -2.47 19.12 -10.98
N ASP A 777 -2.80 18.02 -11.63
CA ASP A 777 -3.88 17.10 -11.25
C ASP A 777 -5.22 17.84 -11.07
N PHE A 778 -5.61 18.62 -12.07
CA PHE A 778 -6.83 19.43 -12.06
C PHE A 778 -6.99 20.26 -10.77
N SER A 779 -5.89 20.84 -10.27
CA SER A 779 -5.93 21.91 -9.26
C SER A 779 -6.16 23.29 -9.91
N ASN A 780 -6.14 23.35 -11.24
CA ASN A 780 -6.34 24.53 -12.05
C ASN A 780 -7.23 24.14 -13.24
N THR A 781 -8.08 25.04 -13.72
CA THR A 781 -8.92 24.77 -14.90
C THR A 781 -8.10 24.72 -16.20
N ILE A 782 -8.58 23.94 -17.17
CA ILE A 782 -8.08 23.91 -18.56
C ILE A 782 -8.48 25.15 -19.37
N TYR A 783 -9.43 25.96 -18.89
CA TYR A 783 -9.85 27.20 -19.57
C TYR A 783 -9.00 28.40 -19.14
N GLY A 784 -8.68 29.29 -20.07
CA GLY A 784 -8.07 30.59 -19.83
C GLY A 784 -9.10 31.71 -19.82
N ASP A 785 -8.63 32.94 -19.59
CA ASP A 785 -9.48 34.12 -19.68
C ASP A 785 -9.94 34.33 -21.13
N LEU A 786 -11.14 34.90 -21.30
CA LEU A 786 -11.62 35.32 -22.62
C LEU A 786 -10.61 36.31 -23.21
N SER A 787 -9.97 35.93 -24.33
CA SER A 787 -9.19 36.88 -25.10
C SER A 787 -10.13 37.97 -25.62
N PRO A 788 -9.79 39.27 -25.50
CA PRO A 788 -10.59 40.33 -26.07
C PRO A 788 -10.80 40.05 -27.56
N VAL A 789 -12.05 40.04 -28.01
CA VAL A 789 -12.35 39.94 -29.44
C VAL A 789 -11.85 41.22 -30.09
N GLU A 790 -10.75 41.11 -30.83
CA GLU A 790 -10.24 42.20 -31.65
C GLU A 790 -11.33 42.49 -32.71
N PRO A 791 -11.88 43.72 -32.77
CA PRO A 791 -13.00 44.01 -33.67
C PRO A 791 -12.55 43.82 -35.13
N PRO A 792 -13.44 43.33 -36.01
CA PRO A 792 -13.07 43.04 -37.39
C PRO A 792 -12.56 44.31 -38.07
N ASN A 793 -11.32 44.25 -38.55
CA ASN A 793 -10.69 45.32 -39.33
C ASN A 793 -11.53 45.55 -40.60
N PRO A 794 -11.98 46.78 -40.90
CA PRO A 794 -12.75 47.04 -42.12
C PRO A 794 -11.94 46.72 -43.38
N ASP A 795 -12.64 46.30 -44.44
CA ASP A 795 -12.03 46.02 -45.74
C ASP A 795 -11.15 47.17 -46.22
N VAL A 796 -9.90 46.85 -46.58
CA VAL A 796 -9.05 47.73 -47.36
C VAL A 796 -9.35 47.49 -48.84
N THR A 797 -10.34 48.20 -49.36
CA THR A 797 -10.49 48.37 -50.81
C THR A 797 -9.44 49.35 -51.32
N ASP A 798 -8.73 48.93 -52.36
CA ASP A 798 -7.69 49.70 -53.04
C ASP A 798 -8.30 50.86 -53.86
N PRO A 799 -7.90 52.12 -53.66
CA PRO A 799 -8.42 53.25 -54.42
C PRO A 799 -7.46 53.68 -55.55
N GLU A 800 -7.94 53.58 -56.79
CA GLU A 800 -7.32 54.31 -57.91
C GLU A 800 -7.39 55.84 -57.68
N GLN A 801 -6.27 56.52 -57.96
CA GLN A 801 -6.23 57.96 -58.24
C GLN A 801 -7.11 58.31 -59.47
N PRO A 802 -7.46 59.59 -59.75
CA PRO A 802 -7.04 60.83 -59.09
C PRO A 802 -8.14 61.88 -58.80
N GLY A 803 -7.86 62.85 -57.92
CA GLY A 803 -8.69 64.07 -57.83
C GLY A 803 -8.32 65.04 -56.70
N ASN A 804 -7.61 66.12 -57.02
CA ASN A 804 -7.49 67.36 -56.24
C ASN A 804 -7.19 68.47 -57.28
N PRO A 805 -7.78 69.69 -57.22
CA PRO A 805 -7.48 70.65 -56.14
C PRO A 805 -8.61 71.60 -55.70
N GLY A 806 -8.41 72.24 -54.54
CA GLY A 806 -9.15 73.43 -54.09
C GLY A 806 -10.41 73.13 -53.25
N ASP A 807 -10.83 73.99 -52.33
CA ASP A 807 -10.37 75.34 -51.97
C ASP A 807 -10.87 75.72 -50.55
N SER A 808 -10.26 76.73 -49.90
CA SER A 808 -10.74 77.51 -48.72
C SER A 808 -11.20 76.72 -47.46
N GLY A 809 -10.64 76.95 -46.27
CA GLY A 809 -10.86 78.16 -45.45
C GLY A 809 -12.22 78.06 -44.74
N THR A 810 -12.34 78.02 -43.40
CA THR A 810 -11.84 79.01 -42.43
C THR A 810 -11.90 78.47 -40.98
N THR A 811 -11.21 79.17 -40.05
CA THR A 811 -11.35 79.08 -38.59
C THR A 811 -12.21 80.26 -38.07
N PRO A 812 -12.39 80.45 -36.74
CA PRO A 812 -13.13 79.68 -35.73
C PRO A 812 -14.23 80.61 -35.13
N PRO A 813 -14.50 80.77 -33.81
CA PRO A 813 -14.52 79.86 -32.64
C PRO A 813 -15.89 79.87 -31.89
N GLY A 814 -16.01 79.12 -30.77
CA GLY A 814 -16.81 79.60 -29.63
C GLY A 814 -17.89 78.69 -29.01
N ASN A 815 -17.48 77.91 -28.01
CA ASN A 815 -18.10 77.78 -26.66
C ASN A 815 -19.62 77.51 -26.49
N SER A 816 -19.96 76.40 -25.81
CA SER A 816 -20.79 76.32 -24.56
C SER A 816 -21.59 75.02 -24.43
N GLY A 817 -21.86 74.58 -23.18
CA GLY A 817 -22.96 73.66 -22.85
C GLY A 817 -22.62 72.23 -22.40
N ASP A 818 -22.53 72.04 -21.08
CA ASP A 818 -23.14 71.00 -20.23
C ASP A 818 -24.13 69.99 -20.90
N SER A 819 -24.34 68.74 -20.44
CA SER A 819 -23.81 67.98 -19.29
C SER A 819 -24.33 66.52 -19.30
N GLU A 820 -23.46 65.51 -19.20
CA GLU A 820 -23.74 64.09 -18.80
C GLU A 820 -22.37 63.44 -18.42
N THR A 821 -22.18 62.43 -17.53
CA THR A 821 -23.03 61.69 -16.57
C THR A 821 -22.16 61.08 -15.43
N THR A 822 -22.71 61.00 -14.21
CA THR A 822 -22.43 60.05 -13.09
C THR A 822 -21.00 59.67 -12.60
N PRO A 823 -20.72 59.95 -11.31
CA PRO A 823 -19.91 59.11 -10.39
C PRO A 823 -20.79 58.33 -9.36
N PRO A 824 -20.21 57.47 -8.47
CA PRO A 824 -20.97 56.45 -7.73
C PRO A 824 -21.32 56.73 -6.25
N GLY A 825 -22.43 56.12 -5.79
CA GLY A 825 -22.53 55.24 -4.62
C GLY A 825 -22.16 55.71 -3.19
N ASN A 826 -23.18 55.93 -2.35
CA ASN A 826 -23.19 55.89 -0.86
C ASN A 826 -24.67 55.91 -0.38
N PRO A 827 -25.07 55.76 0.92
CA PRO A 827 -24.53 55.09 2.13
C PRO A 827 -25.38 53.81 2.47
N GLY A 828 -25.43 53.17 3.66
CA GLY A 828 -24.66 53.23 4.93
C GLY A 828 -25.54 53.09 6.21
N ASP A 829 -24.92 52.72 7.35
CA ASP A 829 -25.48 52.64 8.74
C ASP A 829 -26.53 51.54 9.05
N SER A 830 -26.77 51.03 10.28
CA SER A 830 -26.23 51.31 11.64
C SER A 830 -26.47 50.10 12.60
N GLY A 831 -25.86 50.10 13.79
CA GLY A 831 -26.62 49.78 15.03
C GLY A 831 -26.36 48.45 15.78
N THR A 832 -25.65 48.54 16.91
CA THR A 832 -25.24 47.52 17.89
C THR A 832 -26.32 46.80 18.76
N THR A 833 -25.97 45.56 19.19
CA THR A 833 -26.20 44.91 20.53
C THR A 833 -27.50 44.08 20.86
N PRO A 834 -27.44 43.09 21.81
CA PRO A 834 -28.31 41.89 21.95
C PRO A 834 -29.42 42.05 23.04
N PRO A 835 -30.05 41.04 23.75
CA PRO A 835 -29.81 39.58 23.92
C PRO A 835 -31.07 38.66 24.16
N ILE A 836 -30.84 37.49 24.79
CA ILE A 836 -31.73 36.71 25.72
C ILE A 836 -32.41 35.42 25.22
N ASN A 837 -32.27 34.38 26.05
CA ASN A 837 -33.01 33.12 26.13
C ASN A 837 -33.76 33.08 27.48
N PRO A 838 -34.92 32.43 27.60
CA PRO A 838 -35.33 31.82 28.86
C PRO A 838 -35.65 30.31 28.73
N ASP A 839 -35.46 29.63 29.86
CA ASP A 839 -35.37 28.17 30.02
C ASP A 839 -36.53 27.62 30.90
N ALA A 840 -36.49 26.31 31.17
CA ALA A 840 -37.33 25.46 32.03
C ALA A 840 -38.50 24.72 31.32
N GLY A 841 -38.67 23.40 31.47
CA GLY A 841 -37.82 22.39 32.12
C GLY A 841 -38.63 21.29 32.83
N THR A 842 -38.14 20.05 32.87
CA THR A 842 -38.52 19.01 33.87
C THR A 842 -37.51 17.84 33.88
N THR A 843 -37.34 17.22 35.04
CA THR A 843 -36.30 16.23 35.40
C THR A 843 -36.81 14.76 35.44
N PRO A 844 -35.92 13.73 35.58
CA PRO A 844 -36.19 12.33 35.20
C PRO A 844 -36.72 11.45 36.36
N PRO A 845 -36.92 10.12 36.17
CA PRO A 845 -35.83 9.16 36.48
C PRO A 845 -35.84 7.84 35.67
N GLY A 846 -34.86 6.96 35.92
CA GLY A 846 -35.08 5.49 35.84
C GLY A 846 -34.06 4.66 35.07
N SER A 847 -33.24 3.87 35.79
CA SER A 847 -32.48 2.75 35.21
C SER A 847 -33.38 1.54 34.96
N GLY A 848 -33.17 0.80 33.87
CA GLY A 848 -33.97 -0.40 33.55
C GLY A 848 -33.20 -1.45 32.76
N THR A 849 -32.47 -2.31 33.45
CA THR A 849 -31.81 -3.49 32.88
C THR A 849 -32.84 -4.59 32.59
N THR A 850 -33.04 -5.00 31.33
CA THR A 850 -33.66 -6.31 31.01
C THR A 850 -33.09 -6.92 29.74
N THR A 851 -32.24 -7.93 29.91
CA THR A 851 -32.13 -9.06 28.96
C THR A 851 -33.45 -9.85 29.01
N PRO A 852 -33.94 -10.35 27.88
CA PRO A 852 -33.96 -11.81 27.71
C PRO A 852 -33.43 -12.23 26.31
N GLY A 853 -32.87 -13.42 26.12
CA GLY A 853 -32.81 -14.54 27.05
C GLY A 853 -33.18 -15.86 26.36
N THR A 854 -32.24 -16.41 25.58
CA THR A 854 -32.11 -17.83 25.18
C THR A 854 -33.30 -18.52 24.47
N GLY A 855 -33.03 -18.98 23.23
CA GLY A 855 -33.79 -20.02 22.54
C GLY A 855 -32.88 -20.79 21.57
N THR A 856 -32.49 -21.99 21.95
CA THR A 856 -31.56 -22.89 21.22
C THR A 856 -32.14 -23.46 19.93
N GLY A 857 -31.32 -23.70 18.90
CA GLY A 857 -31.70 -24.64 17.84
C GLY A 857 -30.88 -24.61 16.54
N ASN A 858 -29.95 -25.56 16.44
CA ASN A 858 -29.45 -26.21 15.21
C ASN A 858 -28.50 -25.47 14.26
N ASP A 859 -27.33 -26.10 14.09
CA ASP A 859 -26.53 -26.04 12.87
C ASP A 859 -27.38 -26.39 11.63
N GLU A 860 -27.21 -25.62 10.56
CA GLU A 860 -27.16 -26.20 9.22
C GLU A 860 -26.14 -25.42 8.38
N THR A 861 -25.04 -26.08 8.02
CA THR A 861 -23.99 -25.52 7.17
C THR A 861 -24.48 -25.40 5.74
N VAL A 862 -25.04 -24.24 5.38
CA VAL A 862 -25.35 -23.91 3.99
C VAL A 862 -24.07 -23.53 3.26
N VAL A 863 -23.56 -24.46 2.47
CA VAL A 863 -22.55 -24.20 1.43
C VAL A 863 -23.22 -23.38 0.32
N PRO A 864 -22.71 -22.19 -0.06
CA PRO A 864 -23.16 -21.53 -1.28
C PRO A 864 -22.72 -22.34 -2.50
N ASP A 865 -23.69 -22.88 -3.23
CA ASP A 865 -23.45 -23.61 -4.47
C ASP A 865 -22.94 -22.65 -5.57
N THR A 866 -21.63 -22.65 -5.81
CA THR A 866 -21.01 -21.88 -6.90
C THR A 866 -21.11 -22.62 -8.24
N GLY A 867 -22.33 -22.89 -8.68
CA GLY A 867 -22.64 -23.37 -10.01
C GLY A 867 -22.67 -22.25 -11.06
N THR A 868 -21.52 -21.81 -11.57
CA THR A 868 -21.47 -21.14 -12.89
C THR A 868 -20.22 -21.50 -13.69
N SER A 869 -20.41 -21.68 -15.00
CA SER A 869 -19.48 -22.31 -15.92
C SER A 869 -18.38 -21.40 -16.48
N LYS A 870 -17.16 -21.94 -16.44
CA LYS A 870 -16.02 -21.75 -17.36
C LYS A 870 -16.31 -20.98 -18.67
N PRO A 871 -15.45 -20.00 -19.01
CA PRO A 871 -14.98 -19.77 -20.38
C PRO A 871 -13.65 -20.50 -20.63
N ASP A 872 -13.51 -21.11 -21.81
CA ASP A 872 -12.27 -21.77 -22.23
C ASP A 872 -11.23 -20.74 -22.69
N THR A 873 -9.98 -20.87 -22.21
CA THR A 873 -8.82 -20.26 -22.86
C THR A 873 -7.74 -21.32 -23.03
N GLY A 874 -7.77 -21.97 -24.19
CA GLY A 874 -6.83 -23.04 -24.53
C GLY A 874 -5.37 -22.55 -24.58
N THR A 875 -4.46 -23.36 -24.05
CA THR A 875 -3.02 -23.10 -24.06
C THR A 875 -2.42 -23.25 -25.47
N GLY A 876 -2.40 -22.16 -26.23
CA GLY A 876 -1.66 -22.05 -27.49
C GLY A 876 -0.28 -21.43 -27.29
N LYS A 877 0.78 -22.24 -27.32
CA LYS A 877 2.19 -21.79 -27.35
C LYS A 877 2.53 -21.20 -28.72
N PRO A 878 2.98 -19.93 -28.84
CA PRO A 878 3.63 -19.43 -30.04
C PRO A 878 5.14 -19.71 -29.98
N ASP A 879 5.73 -19.96 -31.15
CA ASP A 879 7.15 -20.27 -31.31
C ASP A 879 8.04 -19.01 -31.29
N THR A 880 9.34 -19.18 -31.05
CA THR A 880 10.31 -18.10 -30.95
C THR A 880 10.78 -17.56 -32.30
N GLY A 881 10.41 -16.32 -32.64
CA GLY A 881 10.91 -15.61 -33.83
C GLY A 881 10.87 -14.07 -33.69
N THR A 882 12.03 -13.45 -33.89
CA THR A 882 12.35 -12.00 -34.03
C THR A 882 11.26 -11.15 -34.75
N THR A 883 10.99 -9.86 -34.47
CA THR A 883 11.84 -8.77 -33.92
C THR A 883 10.96 -7.59 -33.39
N GLN A 884 11.45 -6.77 -32.45
CA GLN A 884 10.70 -5.62 -31.88
C GLN A 884 11.25 -4.23 -32.29
N PRO A 885 10.36 -3.31 -32.67
CA PRO A 885 10.42 -1.87 -32.33
C PRO A 885 9.13 -1.42 -31.60
N GLY A 886 9.08 -0.47 -30.66
CA GLY A 886 10.12 0.36 -30.07
C GLY A 886 9.54 1.72 -29.61
N ALA A 887 8.91 1.78 -28.42
CA ALA A 887 8.34 3.01 -27.86
C ALA A 887 9.07 3.45 -26.57
N SER A 888 9.40 4.74 -26.45
CA SER A 888 10.43 5.21 -25.52
C SER A 888 9.88 5.84 -24.23
N THR A 889 10.10 5.20 -23.08
CA THR A 889 10.02 5.89 -21.79
C THR A 889 11.18 6.88 -21.65
N VAL A 890 10.92 8.13 -21.27
CA VAL A 890 11.99 9.07 -20.91
C VAL A 890 12.52 8.73 -19.52
N THR A 891 13.28 7.63 -19.46
CA THR A 891 14.10 7.28 -18.31
C THR A 891 15.11 8.40 -18.11
N VAL A 892 14.87 9.32 -17.17
CA VAL A 892 15.82 10.37 -16.78
C VAL A 892 16.99 9.70 -16.05
N THR A 893 17.91 9.16 -16.84
CA THR A 893 19.15 8.56 -16.34
C THR A 893 19.88 9.63 -15.52
N PRO A 894 20.11 9.42 -14.21
CA PRO A 894 20.66 10.44 -13.34
C PRO A 894 22.04 10.89 -13.85
N LYS A 895 22.11 12.12 -14.36
CA LYS A 895 23.33 12.66 -14.98
C LYS A 895 24.41 12.82 -13.92
N LEU A 896 25.65 12.50 -14.28
CA LEU A 896 26.77 12.55 -13.35
C LEU A 896 27.01 13.97 -12.82
N LEU A 897 26.72 14.18 -11.53
CA LEU A 897 26.98 15.42 -10.80
C LEU A 897 28.07 15.20 -9.75
N ILE A 898 29.15 15.96 -9.84
CA ILE A 898 30.29 15.91 -8.91
C ILE A 898 30.57 17.31 -8.40
N CYS A 899 30.51 17.48 -7.08
CA CYS A 899 30.93 18.71 -6.41
C CYS A 899 32.34 18.56 -5.80
N LYS A 900 33.01 19.70 -5.60
CA LYS A 900 34.32 19.84 -4.94
C LYS A 900 34.33 21.10 -4.09
N VAL A 901 35.09 21.08 -2.99
CA VAL A 901 35.15 22.21 -2.04
C VAL A 901 36.56 22.77 -1.94
N THR A 902 36.68 24.09 -2.09
CA THR A 902 37.91 24.87 -1.84
C THR A 902 37.72 25.76 -0.61
N VAL A 903 38.72 25.83 0.27
CA VAL A 903 38.57 26.38 1.64
C VAL A 903 39.41 27.62 1.92
N ALA A 904 38.85 28.54 2.71
CA ALA A 904 39.54 29.66 3.35
C ALA A 904 39.55 29.48 4.89
N LYS A 905 39.96 30.51 5.65
CA LYS A 905 39.91 30.51 7.12
C LYS A 905 38.47 30.47 7.65
N THR A 906 37.55 31.20 7.02
CA THR A 906 36.16 31.44 7.49
C THR A 906 35.11 31.28 6.38
N SER A 907 35.46 30.61 5.28
CA SER A 907 34.52 30.30 4.18
C SER A 907 34.91 29.04 3.42
N GLN A 908 33.94 28.45 2.73
CA GLN A 908 34.14 27.32 1.81
C GLN A 908 33.37 27.57 0.51
N THR A 909 34.04 27.47 -0.63
CA THR A 909 33.45 27.57 -1.96
C THR A 909 33.19 26.17 -2.50
N ILE A 910 31.92 25.85 -2.70
CA ILE A 910 31.45 24.62 -3.33
C ILE A 910 31.35 24.89 -4.84
N ARG A 911 31.87 23.96 -5.66
CA ARG A 911 31.84 24.04 -7.13
C ARG A 911 31.45 22.68 -7.70
N TRP A 912 30.66 22.65 -8.77
CA TRP A 912 30.20 21.42 -9.41
C TRP A 912 30.37 21.49 -10.93
N ASN A 913 30.17 20.36 -11.62
CA ASN A 913 30.00 20.40 -13.08
C ASN A 913 28.55 20.78 -13.43
N ALA A 914 28.39 21.48 -14.56
CA ALA A 914 27.06 21.72 -15.11
C ALA A 914 26.37 20.39 -15.47
N VAL A 915 25.05 20.37 -15.31
CA VAL A 915 24.13 19.35 -15.85
C VAL A 915 23.31 20.07 -16.91
N SER A 916 23.44 19.67 -18.18
CA SER A 916 22.93 20.43 -19.33
C SER A 916 21.41 20.63 -19.36
N SER A 917 20.66 19.79 -18.65
CA SER A 917 19.19 19.82 -18.57
C SER A 917 18.66 20.32 -17.23
N ALA A 918 19.49 20.98 -16.42
CA ALA A 918 19.09 21.58 -15.15
C ALA A 918 18.67 23.04 -15.34
N ASP A 919 17.66 23.47 -14.60
CA ASP A 919 17.23 24.88 -14.52
C ASP A 919 17.81 25.61 -13.30
N GLY A 920 18.19 24.85 -12.28
CA GLY A 920 19.03 25.34 -11.20
C GLY A 920 19.66 24.25 -10.35
N TYR A 921 20.26 24.68 -9.25
CA TYR A 921 20.92 23.81 -8.28
C TYR A 921 20.58 24.23 -6.86
N ASP A 922 20.19 23.25 -6.04
CA ASP A 922 20.05 23.42 -4.60
C ASP A 922 21.32 22.91 -3.90
N ILE A 923 21.91 23.76 -3.07
CA ILE A 923 23.11 23.47 -2.29
C ILE A 923 22.70 23.18 -0.85
N TYR A 924 23.03 21.99 -0.38
CA TYR A 924 22.81 21.57 0.99
C TYR A 924 24.11 21.56 1.77
N GLY A 925 24.04 21.90 3.06
CA GLY A 925 25.22 21.87 3.92
C GLY A 925 24.90 21.76 5.41
N ALA A 926 25.92 21.36 6.16
CA ALA A 926 25.85 21.19 7.62
C ALA A 926 27.24 21.25 8.26
N LYS A 927 27.30 21.41 9.59
CA LYS A 927 28.45 20.93 10.39
C LYS A 927 28.58 19.41 10.19
N SER A 928 29.78 18.83 10.27
CA SER A 928 29.98 17.41 9.89
C SER A 928 29.02 16.41 10.56
N ASN A 929 28.63 16.63 11.82
CA ASN A 929 27.72 15.75 12.57
C ASN A 929 26.26 16.24 12.59
N GLY A 930 25.93 17.37 11.94
CA GLY A 930 24.57 17.92 11.93
C GLY A 930 23.67 17.33 10.84
N LYS A 931 22.36 17.61 10.92
CA LYS A 931 21.39 17.39 9.83
C LYS A 931 21.70 18.31 8.64
N TYR A 932 21.38 17.88 7.43
CA TYR A 932 21.55 18.71 6.23
C TYR A 932 20.40 19.71 6.09
N GLU A 933 20.73 20.96 5.79
CA GLU A 933 19.78 22.03 5.46
C GLU A 933 20.06 22.54 4.04
N ARG A 934 19.04 23.02 3.33
CA ARG A 934 19.20 23.72 2.05
C ARG A 934 19.70 25.13 2.36
N ILE A 935 20.99 25.36 2.16
CA ILE A 935 21.66 26.63 2.49
C ILE A 935 21.70 27.62 1.34
N GLN A 936 21.40 27.19 0.10
CA GLN A 936 21.20 28.09 -1.04
C GLN A 936 20.49 27.41 -2.22
N THR A 937 19.74 28.18 -3.01
CA THR A 937 19.34 27.89 -4.39
C THR A 937 20.11 28.78 -5.37
N VAL A 938 20.57 28.26 -6.52
CA VAL A 938 21.14 29.08 -7.61
C VAL A 938 20.64 28.65 -8.99
N SER A 939 20.60 29.58 -9.94
CA SER A 939 20.17 29.32 -11.33
C SER A 939 21.17 28.45 -12.11
N LYS A 940 20.74 27.86 -13.25
CA LYS A 940 21.57 26.99 -14.11
C LYS A 940 22.91 27.57 -14.56
N LYS A 941 23.02 28.91 -14.65
CA LYS A 941 24.27 29.62 -14.98
C LYS A 941 25.33 29.53 -13.87
N SER A 942 24.94 29.20 -12.64
CA SER A 942 25.81 29.14 -11.47
C SER A 942 26.29 27.72 -11.18
N VAL A 943 27.60 27.47 -11.38
CA VAL A 943 28.28 26.20 -11.03
C VAL A 943 29.23 26.33 -9.83
N LYS A 944 29.11 27.44 -9.07
CA LYS A 944 29.89 27.75 -7.88
C LYS A 944 29.05 28.57 -6.89
N TRP A 945 29.21 28.32 -5.60
CA TRP A 945 28.67 29.16 -4.53
C TRP A 945 29.60 29.13 -3.30
N THR A 946 29.57 30.17 -2.46
CA THR A 946 30.49 30.30 -1.30
C THR A 946 29.75 30.50 0.02
N HIS A 947 29.85 29.51 0.89
CA HIS A 947 29.39 29.60 2.28
C HIS A 947 30.39 30.47 3.06
N LYS A 948 29.97 31.65 3.50
CA LYS A 948 30.76 32.61 4.31
C LYS A 948 30.48 32.43 5.82
N LYS A 949 31.11 33.23 6.69
CA LYS A 949 30.88 33.25 8.16
C LYS A 949 31.07 31.90 8.88
N LEU A 950 31.91 31.01 8.35
CA LEU A 950 32.20 29.70 8.94
C LEU A 950 33.27 29.79 10.05
N LYS A 951 33.19 28.90 11.05
CA LYS A 951 34.17 28.83 12.14
C LYS A 951 35.52 28.29 11.62
N LYS A 952 36.62 28.92 12.06
CA LYS A 952 38.01 28.52 11.73
C LYS A 952 38.31 27.11 12.24
N GLY A 953 38.99 26.30 11.42
CA GLY A 953 39.41 24.94 11.74
C GLY A 953 38.28 23.92 12.01
N LYS A 954 37.03 24.20 11.61
CA LYS A 954 35.88 23.30 11.80
C LYS A 954 35.49 22.60 10.50
N SER A 955 34.92 21.41 10.66
CA SER A 955 34.54 20.51 9.56
C SER A 955 33.06 20.64 9.21
N TYR A 956 32.80 20.68 7.92
CA TYR A 956 31.48 20.82 7.32
C TYR A 956 31.27 19.73 6.26
N LYS A 957 30.01 19.45 5.95
CA LYS A 957 29.61 18.53 4.88
C LYS A 957 28.62 19.22 3.94
N TYR A 958 28.66 18.89 2.66
CA TYR A 958 27.80 19.48 1.62
C TYR A 958 27.37 18.44 0.59
N TYR A 959 26.26 18.67 -0.09
CA TYR A 959 25.98 18.09 -1.41
C TYR A 959 25.25 19.12 -2.29
N VAL A 960 25.18 18.85 -3.58
CA VAL A 960 24.44 19.66 -4.56
C VAL A 960 23.43 18.76 -5.26
N GLN A 961 22.20 19.24 -5.41
CA GLN A 961 21.20 18.67 -6.30
C GLN A 961 21.04 19.58 -7.51
N ALA A 962 21.03 19.02 -8.71
CA ALA A 962 20.58 19.70 -9.90
C ALA A 962 19.07 19.44 -10.03
N TYR A 963 18.28 20.48 -10.22
CA TYR A 963 16.85 20.36 -10.46
C TYR A 963 16.49 20.84 -11.87
N LYS A 964 15.41 20.29 -12.41
CA LYS A 964 14.70 20.82 -13.58
C LYS A 964 13.31 21.28 -13.12
N GLU A 965 12.82 22.39 -13.63
CA GLU A 965 11.44 22.81 -13.38
C GLU A 965 10.53 22.15 -14.41
N ILE A 966 9.57 21.36 -13.94
CA ILE A 966 8.62 20.57 -14.73
C ILE A 966 7.26 20.73 -14.06
N GLY A 967 6.26 21.30 -14.76
CA GLY A 967 4.94 21.57 -14.18
C GLY A 967 4.99 22.44 -12.92
N GLY A 968 5.81 23.50 -12.91
CA GLY A 968 6.01 24.37 -11.74
C GLY A 968 6.76 23.75 -10.55
N LYS A 969 7.02 22.44 -10.55
CA LYS A 969 7.73 21.72 -9.47
C LYS A 969 9.20 21.48 -9.82
N ARG A 970 10.06 21.54 -8.80
CA ARG A 970 11.51 21.25 -8.93
C ARG A 970 11.78 19.76 -8.81
N VAL A 971 11.97 19.09 -9.94
CA VAL A 971 12.35 17.67 -10.01
C VAL A 971 13.86 17.54 -9.92
N VAL A 972 14.37 16.74 -8.97
CA VAL A 972 15.82 16.49 -8.83
C VAL A 972 16.30 15.53 -9.92
N ILE A 973 17.09 16.03 -10.87
CA ILE A 973 17.60 15.26 -12.01
C ILE A 973 19.03 14.74 -11.81
N ALA A 974 19.74 15.21 -10.78
CA ALA A 974 21.02 14.66 -10.35
C ALA A 974 21.34 15.07 -8.90
N LYS A 975 22.05 14.21 -8.15
CA LYS A 975 22.58 14.50 -6.81
C LYS A 975 24.08 14.17 -6.75
N SER A 976 24.89 15.06 -6.19
CA SER A 976 26.31 14.79 -5.97
C SER A 976 26.54 13.85 -4.79
N LEU A 977 27.67 13.13 -4.80
CA LEU A 977 28.20 12.54 -3.56
C LEU A 977 28.43 13.62 -2.50
N ASP A 978 28.18 13.29 -1.23
CA ASP A 978 28.52 14.13 -0.08
C ASP A 978 30.00 14.51 -0.08
N VAL A 979 30.33 15.78 0.18
CA VAL A 979 31.71 16.25 0.32
C VAL A 979 31.97 16.80 1.72
N TYR A 980 33.03 16.31 2.34
CA TYR A 980 33.44 16.59 3.71
C TYR A 980 34.70 17.45 3.67
N SER A 981 34.68 18.62 4.32
CA SER A 981 35.75 19.61 4.18
C SER A 981 35.91 20.52 5.40
N THR A 982 37.16 20.76 5.78
CA THR A 982 37.56 21.51 7.00
C THR A 982 38.08 22.90 6.62
N THR A 983 37.66 23.96 7.31
CA THR A 983 38.20 25.32 7.10
C THR A 983 39.69 25.40 7.50
N LYS A 984 40.45 26.34 6.90
CA LYS A 984 41.89 26.49 7.18
C LYS A 984 42.13 26.84 8.66
N GLY A 985 43.24 26.34 9.21
CA GLY A 985 43.70 26.67 10.57
C GLY A 985 43.20 25.73 11.68
N GLY A 986 42.72 24.53 11.35
CA GLY A 986 42.43 23.45 12.30
C GLY A 986 43.47 22.32 12.28
N LYS A 987 43.28 21.30 13.14
CA LYS A 987 44.18 20.13 13.28
C LYS A 987 44.34 19.33 11.98
N TYR A 988 43.27 19.20 11.19
CA TYR A 988 43.22 18.41 9.96
C TYR A 988 42.99 19.29 8.73
N GLY A 989 43.66 18.94 7.63
CA GLY A 989 43.49 19.57 6.31
C GLY A 989 42.66 18.73 5.34
N ASN A 990 42.49 19.27 4.13
CA ASN A 990 41.77 18.62 3.03
C ASN A 990 42.74 18.10 1.96
N ALA A 991 42.30 17.11 1.16
CA ALA A 991 43.07 16.64 0.03
C ALA A 991 43.29 17.78 -0.98
N SER A 992 44.55 18.02 -1.36
CA SER A 992 44.94 18.98 -2.38
C SER A 992 45.05 18.34 -3.77
N LYS A 993 45.39 17.05 -3.85
CA LYS A 993 45.55 16.31 -5.10
C LYS A 993 45.20 14.83 -4.94
N VAL A 994 44.52 14.27 -5.94
CA VAL A 994 44.33 12.83 -6.11
C VAL A 994 45.20 12.35 -7.27
N SER A 995 45.94 11.26 -7.08
CA SER A 995 46.81 10.65 -8.09
C SER A 995 46.51 9.17 -8.24
N ALA A 996 46.35 8.72 -9.49
CA ALA A 996 46.17 7.32 -9.87
C ALA A 996 47.41 6.81 -10.61
N LYS A 997 47.85 5.56 -10.36
CA LYS A 997 49.03 4.96 -11.03
C LYS A 997 48.83 4.78 -12.54
N LYS A 998 47.60 4.54 -12.99
CA LYS A 998 47.19 4.49 -14.40
C LYS A 998 46.06 5.48 -14.66
N THR A 999 46.14 6.27 -15.73
CA THR A 999 45.13 7.26 -16.14
C THR A 999 44.35 6.85 -17.39
N ARG A 1000 44.82 5.82 -18.10
CA ARG A 1000 44.12 5.10 -19.17
C ARG A 1000 44.15 3.61 -18.83
N ILE A 1001 43.03 2.91 -18.94
CA ILE A 1001 42.90 1.47 -18.68
C ILE A 1001 42.11 0.83 -19.81
N SER A 1002 42.64 -0.27 -20.35
CA SER A 1002 41.89 -1.17 -21.22
C SER A 1002 41.47 -2.39 -20.42
N VAL A 1003 40.23 -2.84 -20.56
CA VAL A 1003 39.69 -4.04 -19.90
C VAL A 1003 38.82 -4.80 -20.89
N LYS A 1004 38.95 -6.13 -20.98
CA LYS A 1004 38.02 -6.93 -21.80
C LYS A 1004 36.66 -7.02 -21.12
N SER A 1005 35.57 -7.17 -21.88
CA SER A 1005 34.25 -7.43 -21.28
C SER A 1005 34.29 -8.60 -20.26
N GLY A 1006 33.54 -8.47 -19.17
CA GLY A 1006 33.51 -9.44 -18.05
C GLY A 1006 34.74 -9.44 -17.13
N LYS A 1007 35.91 -8.96 -17.59
CA LYS A 1007 37.15 -8.97 -16.80
C LYS A 1007 37.26 -7.78 -15.85
N LYS A 1008 38.10 -7.93 -14.81
CA LYS A 1008 38.27 -6.98 -13.70
C LYS A 1008 39.69 -6.39 -13.68
N VAL A 1009 39.83 -5.10 -13.34
CA VAL A 1009 41.13 -4.41 -13.18
C VAL A 1009 41.08 -3.49 -11.96
N GLY A 1010 42.04 -3.62 -11.04
CA GLY A 1010 42.15 -2.76 -9.85
C GLY A 1010 42.76 -1.38 -10.14
N LEU A 1011 42.17 -0.32 -9.56
CA LEU A 1011 42.77 1.01 -9.51
C LEU A 1011 43.63 1.19 -8.27
N SER A 1012 44.88 1.63 -8.46
CA SER A 1012 45.71 2.16 -7.38
C SER A 1012 45.64 3.70 -7.39
N VAL A 1013 44.99 4.28 -6.38
CA VAL A 1013 44.76 5.72 -6.24
C VAL A 1013 45.04 6.18 -4.81
N LYS A 1014 45.73 7.32 -4.67
CA LYS A 1014 46.00 7.97 -3.38
C LYS A 1014 45.56 9.43 -3.38
N ALA A 1015 44.98 9.88 -2.26
CA ALA A 1015 44.79 11.29 -1.93
C ALA A 1015 46.04 11.83 -1.21
N THR A 1016 46.40 13.08 -1.48
CA THR A 1016 47.54 13.77 -0.89
C THR A 1016 47.11 15.16 -0.40
N GLY A 1017 47.73 15.64 0.69
CA GLY A 1017 47.42 16.92 1.32
C GLY A 1017 48.07 17.03 2.71
N LYS A 1018 48.15 18.24 3.27
CA LYS A 1018 48.74 18.47 4.61
C LYS A 1018 47.76 18.01 5.70
N LYS A 1019 48.24 17.22 6.67
CA LYS A 1019 47.51 16.74 7.87
C LYS A 1019 46.12 16.10 7.55
N LEU A 1020 46.06 15.14 6.63
CA LEU A 1020 44.81 14.43 6.30
C LEU A 1020 44.41 13.39 7.37
N ASN A 1021 43.14 13.40 7.79
CA ASN A 1021 42.55 12.32 8.60
C ASN A 1021 42.15 11.09 7.75
N LYS A 1022 41.75 9.99 8.41
CA LYS A 1022 41.37 8.71 7.76
C LYS A 1022 40.26 8.91 6.71
N THR A 1023 39.25 9.72 7.01
CA THR A 1023 38.13 10.03 6.10
C THR A 1023 38.57 10.82 4.87
N ALA A 1024 39.43 11.82 5.02
CA ALA A 1024 39.96 12.62 3.91
C ALA A 1024 40.94 11.84 3.00
N LYS A 1025 41.56 10.77 3.53
CA LYS A 1025 42.39 9.83 2.75
C LYS A 1025 41.57 8.83 1.91
N LYS A 1026 40.30 8.56 2.27
CA LYS A 1026 39.44 7.59 1.57
C LYS A 1026 39.06 8.09 0.18
N ILE A 1027 39.31 7.27 -0.84
CA ILE A 1027 38.87 7.49 -2.22
C ILE A 1027 37.52 6.81 -2.45
N ARG A 1028 36.64 7.47 -3.21
CA ARG A 1028 35.37 6.96 -3.73
C ARG A 1028 35.43 6.93 -5.25
N TYR A 1029 34.67 6.03 -5.87
CA TYR A 1029 34.74 5.78 -7.31
C TYR A 1029 33.36 5.89 -7.95
N VAL A 1030 33.26 6.59 -9.08
CA VAL A 1030 32.03 6.72 -9.87
C VAL A 1030 32.37 6.56 -11.36
N SER A 1031 31.60 5.76 -12.10
CA SER A 1031 31.74 5.62 -13.55
C SER A 1031 30.78 6.59 -14.26
N SER A 1032 31.25 7.27 -15.31
CA SER A 1032 30.40 8.14 -16.15
C SER A 1032 29.43 7.35 -17.04
N ASN A 1033 29.68 6.05 -17.23
CA ASN A 1033 28.78 5.14 -17.92
C ASN A 1033 28.98 3.73 -17.34
N PRO A 1034 28.19 3.35 -16.31
CA PRO A 1034 28.24 2.02 -15.70
C PRO A 1034 27.92 0.86 -16.65
N ALA A 1035 27.24 1.10 -17.77
CA ALA A 1035 26.94 0.08 -18.79
C ALA A 1035 28.17 -0.27 -19.64
N VAL A 1036 29.11 0.66 -19.83
CA VAL A 1036 30.41 0.40 -20.47
C VAL A 1036 31.37 -0.27 -19.48
N ALA A 1037 31.51 0.29 -18.28
CA ALA A 1037 32.27 -0.31 -17.18
C ALA A 1037 31.75 0.13 -15.81
N LYS A 1038 31.50 -0.83 -14.91
CA LYS A 1038 31.19 -0.58 -13.49
C LYS A 1038 32.50 -0.43 -12.69
N VAL A 1039 32.47 0.28 -11.56
CA VAL A 1039 33.60 0.37 -10.62
C VAL A 1039 33.11 0.13 -9.20
N SER A 1040 33.82 -0.69 -8.42
CA SER A 1040 33.47 -1.00 -7.03
C SER A 1040 33.94 0.08 -6.05
N SER A 1041 33.42 0.04 -4.82
CA SER A 1041 33.88 0.88 -3.69
C SER A 1041 35.37 0.72 -3.37
N LYS A 1042 35.97 -0.43 -3.72
CA LYS A 1042 37.42 -0.72 -3.59
C LYS A 1042 38.24 -0.28 -4.81
N GLY A 1043 37.62 0.33 -5.84
CA GLY A 1043 38.30 0.79 -7.05
C GLY A 1043 38.53 -0.29 -8.11
N VAL A 1044 37.84 -1.44 -8.02
CA VAL A 1044 37.92 -2.49 -9.05
C VAL A 1044 36.97 -2.16 -10.19
N ILE A 1045 37.52 -1.91 -11.38
CA ILE A 1045 36.78 -1.70 -12.62
C ILE A 1045 36.41 -3.06 -13.20
N THR A 1046 35.16 -3.21 -13.66
CA THR A 1046 34.68 -4.38 -14.42
C THR A 1046 34.19 -3.93 -15.79
N GLY A 1047 34.78 -4.45 -16.87
CA GLY A 1047 34.30 -4.20 -18.24
C GLY A 1047 32.93 -4.85 -18.47
N LYS A 1048 32.01 -4.14 -19.16
CA LYS A 1048 30.63 -4.61 -19.35
C LYS A 1048 30.15 -4.60 -20.80
N LYS A 1049 30.35 -3.49 -21.52
CA LYS A 1049 30.05 -3.37 -22.96
C LYS A 1049 31.19 -2.64 -23.65
N ARG A 1050 31.51 -3.02 -24.90
CA ARG A 1050 32.55 -2.36 -25.71
C ARG A 1050 32.26 -0.86 -25.81
N GLY A 1051 33.27 -0.02 -25.58
CA GLY A 1051 33.11 1.43 -25.55
C GLY A 1051 34.10 2.12 -24.62
N SER A 1052 33.92 3.43 -24.38
CA SER A 1052 34.75 4.19 -23.44
C SER A 1052 33.92 4.96 -22.41
N CYS A 1053 34.38 4.94 -21.16
CA CYS A 1053 33.84 5.78 -20.09
C CYS A 1053 34.96 6.42 -19.27
N THR A 1054 34.60 7.28 -18.31
CA THR A 1054 35.54 7.84 -17.34
C THR A 1054 35.17 7.38 -15.93
N VAL A 1055 36.14 6.82 -15.22
CA VAL A 1055 36.03 6.60 -13.77
C VAL A 1055 36.62 7.80 -13.04
N TYR A 1056 35.81 8.40 -12.18
CA TYR A 1056 36.15 9.50 -11.30
C TYR A 1056 36.58 8.94 -9.94
N CYS A 1057 37.81 9.21 -9.55
CA CYS A 1057 38.38 8.81 -8.26
C CYS A 1057 38.41 10.04 -7.35
N ILE A 1058 37.53 10.08 -6.35
CA ILE A 1058 37.10 11.29 -5.63
C ILE A 1058 37.47 11.20 -4.14
N ALA A 1059 38.19 12.18 -3.61
CA ALA A 1059 38.53 12.30 -2.19
C ALA A 1059 37.34 12.81 -1.34
N GLY A 1060 37.55 12.89 -0.01
CA GLY A 1060 36.53 13.37 0.94
C GLY A 1060 35.93 14.73 0.60
N ASN A 1061 36.75 15.72 0.21
CA ASN A 1061 36.32 17.08 -0.16
C ASN A 1061 35.92 17.25 -1.64
N GLY A 1062 35.77 16.16 -2.39
CA GLY A 1062 35.38 16.19 -3.80
C GLY A 1062 36.51 16.49 -4.80
N VAL A 1063 37.75 16.70 -4.34
CA VAL A 1063 38.90 16.75 -5.26
C VAL A 1063 39.07 15.37 -5.91
N TYR A 1064 39.20 15.31 -7.23
CA TYR A 1064 39.16 14.05 -7.97
C TYR A 1064 40.23 13.93 -9.07
N LYS A 1065 40.48 12.69 -9.51
CA LYS A 1065 41.22 12.36 -10.74
C LYS A 1065 40.33 11.56 -11.69
N LYS A 1066 40.33 11.93 -12.97
CA LYS A 1066 39.68 11.17 -14.05
C LYS A 1066 40.62 10.06 -14.54
N VAL A 1067 40.09 8.86 -14.74
CA VAL A 1067 40.75 7.72 -15.40
C VAL A 1067 39.89 7.30 -16.58
N LYS A 1068 40.43 7.36 -17.81
CA LYS A 1068 39.72 6.89 -19.01
C LYS A 1068 39.75 5.36 -19.04
N VAL A 1069 38.59 4.74 -19.16
CA VAL A 1069 38.43 3.30 -19.31
C VAL A 1069 37.95 3.03 -20.73
N THR A 1070 38.58 2.08 -21.41
CA THR A 1070 38.12 1.53 -22.68
C THR A 1070 37.84 0.05 -22.46
N THR A 1071 36.58 -0.33 -22.55
CA THR A 1071 36.20 -1.74 -22.59
C THR A 1071 36.37 -2.22 -24.03
N LYS A 1072 37.19 -3.25 -24.23
CA LYS A 1072 37.41 -3.93 -25.51
C LYS A 1072 36.53 -5.17 -25.59
#